data_AF-A0A0D1Z632-F1
#
_entry.id   AF-A0A0D1Z632-F1
#
_cell.length_a   1.000
_cell.length_b   1.000
_cell.length_c   1.000
_cell.angle_alpha   90.00
_cell.angle_beta   90.00
_cell.angle_gamma   90.00
#
_symmetry.space_group_name_H-M   'P 1'
#
loop_
_entity.id
_entity.type
_entity.pdbx_description
1 polymer ?
#
loop_
_entity_poly.entity_id
_entity_poly.type
_entity_poly.pdbx_seq_one_letter_code
_entity_poly.pdbx_strand_id
1 'polypeptide(L)'
;MSTSVRRSSRATKPSTKYAVDPFEQYKDLLVHSSDDSCAPSEQAEGRDELSSDTEFDAEQAAKEVLEAGMDMDEDSDEQDDNFEMNQGSEDDDDEVEVLESARTMSHRRSNGRETSKFQSSALPKGRSASMKKSTSKRKAEGGTSDVLPIFDPMGNTGAKGRNVHYTRGIPEALHSQGRESRLLYAIGPGTEDLVAHIQVRERWLNDETVPYRQERKGRSGGGLGYSPWYPEEKRNKEAEVELRWYYDEGGKEIFERMQETRKVDMSYAPNNYAPSDDIIAGPINQQELYPGPKLFEQWNLGEAYRDISSAGEHQSWIINAGARIQSLEWCPNKAGTSQYLAVSTSQSPQDVQIPEGVSAPAYTPQAGRQQCLQIWEIFAEGDKDSAANKIDYSRKPVLRQIISTDWGVLKKMRWCPTPDRTNMQEKRLGLLGCIFTDGRIRVIDLTNPRREDGEVEYVHIITAAFESKPPETICTCLTWLSSRNIAAGTADGCVAIWTLPDVLRRTSSMKSRESRPWFYQRLHQSYIHSLTSGYPSRPHLLITYSFDGLVRATDIRSPTYDTVVSQRSRIAQGPVIWHDLTQSALNIDDNFTLKSYGHRLFHKAVSIARLTAFGADVSTSCLHASVLVGCVDGTVWVTNPIRRLRDHKHKPLVQCVLKHEWRRALTRHNSASGGSHDLNTLKSNQNNAEDTEHPESVLTRPLIRILTGFKITQTDMGQESRMNATKDYVSFATVYEERTAVTQVSWNPNLRAGTWASVGTGSGLVIVRDLAAD
;
A
#
# COMPACT_ATOMS: atom_id res chain seq x y z
N MET A 1 46.11 29.00 -20.72
CA MET A 1 45.75 28.18 -21.91
C MET A 1 44.27 27.88 -21.82
N SER A 2 43.56 27.84 -22.95
CA SER A 2 42.13 27.52 -23.00
C SER A 2 41.92 26.07 -23.45
N THR A 3 40.97 25.38 -22.83
CA THR A 3 40.45 24.07 -23.27
C THR A 3 38.92 24.17 -23.37
N SER A 4 38.37 23.71 -24.48
CA SER A 4 36.98 24.00 -24.86
C SER A 4 36.02 22.87 -24.49
N VAL A 5 35.00 23.20 -23.68
CA VAL A 5 33.86 22.30 -23.44
C VAL A 5 32.99 22.27 -24.69
N ARG A 6 32.99 21.14 -25.41
CA ARG A 6 32.11 20.90 -26.56
C ARG A 6 30.64 20.90 -26.11
N ARG A 7 29.88 21.95 -26.43
CA ARG A 7 28.41 21.91 -26.36
C ARG A 7 27.87 21.06 -27.51
N SER A 8 27.17 19.98 -27.20
CA SER A 8 26.43 19.18 -28.19
C SER A 8 25.12 19.89 -28.57
N SER A 9 25.02 20.37 -29.81
CA SER A 9 23.84 21.08 -30.31
C SER A 9 22.89 20.15 -31.06
N ARG A 10 22.11 19.35 -30.33
CA ARG A 10 20.92 18.65 -30.86
C ARG A 10 19.73 18.86 -29.93
N ALA A 11 18.93 19.88 -30.24
CA ALA A 11 17.60 20.05 -29.67
C ALA A 11 16.64 19.03 -30.32
N THR A 12 16.48 17.86 -29.70
CA THR A 12 15.39 16.94 -30.03
C THR A 12 14.07 17.56 -29.63
N LYS A 13 13.18 17.81 -30.61
CA LYS A 13 11.81 18.24 -30.34
C LYS A 13 11.11 17.14 -29.50
N PRO A 14 10.45 17.47 -28.37
CA PRO A 14 9.64 16.49 -27.65
C PRO A 14 8.44 16.09 -28.52
N SER A 15 8.15 14.80 -28.60
CA SER A 15 6.97 14.28 -29.30
C SER A 15 5.72 14.50 -28.45
N THR A 16 4.92 15.52 -28.79
CA THR A 16 3.70 15.90 -28.09
C THR A 16 2.56 14.91 -28.38
N LYS A 17 2.56 13.75 -27.69
CA LYS A 17 1.42 12.80 -27.57
C LYS A 17 1.71 11.74 -26.49
N TYR A 18 1.64 12.14 -25.21
CA TYR A 18 1.76 11.23 -24.05
C TYR A 18 0.64 11.37 -23.01
N ALA A 19 -0.26 12.34 -23.20
CA ALA A 19 -1.55 12.39 -22.55
C ALA A 19 -2.61 12.59 -23.65
N VAL A 20 -3.50 11.62 -23.80
CA VAL A 20 -4.86 11.89 -24.28
C VAL A 20 -5.58 12.49 -23.09
N ASP A 21 -6.21 13.66 -23.23
CA ASP A 21 -6.91 14.28 -22.11
C ASP A 21 -8.17 13.45 -21.81
N PRO A 22 -8.28 12.79 -20.63
CA PRO A 22 -9.41 11.91 -20.33
C PRO A 22 -10.73 12.69 -20.15
N PHE A 23 -10.68 14.02 -20.08
CA PHE A 23 -11.84 14.91 -20.05
C PHE A 23 -12.31 15.34 -21.45
N GLU A 24 -11.58 15.00 -22.52
CA GLU A 24 -11.84 15.47 -23.89
C GLU A 24 -13.21 15.02 -24.45
N GLN A 25 -13.78 13.93 -23.92
CA GLN A 25 -15.03 13.33 -24.39
C GLN A 25 -16.30 13.88 -23.71
N TYR A 26 -16.18 14.73 -22.70
CA TYR A 26 -17.30 15.15 -21.84
C TYR A 26 -17.66 16.63 -21.97
N LYS A 27 -17.25 17.28 -23.06
CA LYS A 27 -17.33 18.74 -23.23
C LYS A 27 -18.78 19.24 -23.35
N ASP A 28 -19.65 18.46 -23.96
CA ASP A 28 -21.04 18.84 -24.25
C ASP A 28 -21.91 18.87 -22.98
N LEU A 29 -21.64 17.97 -22.03
CA LEU A 29 -22.34 17.88 -20.75
C LEU A 29 -22.04 19.08 -19.82
N LEU A 30 -21.02 19.87 -20.14
CA LEU A 30 -20.66 21.11 -19.45
C LEU A 30 -21.51 22.32 -19.89
N VAL A 31 -22.29 22.17 -20.98
CA VAL A 31 -23.13 23.24 -21.55
C VAL A 31 -24.49 23.32 -20.85
N HIS A 32 -25.01 22.20 -20.35
CA HIS A 32 -26.39 22.12 -19.83
C HIS A 32 -26.55 22.52 -18.35
N SER A 33 -25.46 22.71 -17.60
CA SER A 33 -25.52 23.05 -16.17
C SER A 33 -25.50 24.57 -15.87
N SER A 34 -25.63 25.43 -16.88
CA SER A 34 -25.61 26.90 -16.70
C SER A 34 -26.97 27.50 -16.34
N ASP A 35 -28.06 26.86 -16.75
CA ASP A 35 -29.42 27.40 -16.70
C ASP A 35 -30.38 26.48 -15.95
N ASP A 36 -30.51 26.66 -14.64
CA ASP A 36 -31.79 26.38 -13.97
C ASP A 36 -32.09 27.39 -12.86
N SER A 37 -33.18 28.14 -13.05
CA SER A 37 -33.89 28.81 -11.97
C SER A 37 -35.36 29.01 -12.36
N CYS A 38 -36.27 28.41 -11.59
CA CYS A 38 -37.74 28.49 -11.68
C CYS A 38 -38.41 27.86 -12.91
N ALA A 39 -38.92 26.64 -12.72
CA ALA A 39 -40.15 26.15 -13.34
C ALA A 39 -41.40 26.71 -12.60
N PRO A 40 -42.67 26.46 -13.02
CA PRO A 40 -43.13 25.72 -14.22
C PRO A 40 -44.23 26.42 -15.05
N SER A 41 -44.51 25.92 -16.26
CA SER A 41 -45.86 25.91 -16.86
C SER A 41 -46.02 24.76 -17.87
N GLU A 42 -47.26 24.39 -18.18
CA GLU A 42 -47.64 23.15 -18.87
C GLU A 42 -47.78 23.28 -20.40
N GLN A 43 -48.16 22.16 -21.04
CA GLN A 43 -48.59 21.94 -22.44
C GLN A 43 -47.48 21.63 -23.46
N ALA A 44 -47.69 20.80 -24.50
CA ALA A 44 -48.41 19.51 -24.67
C ALA A 44 -48.34 19.11 -26.18
N GLU A 45 -48.50 17.81 -26.47
CA GLU A 45 -48.67 17.20 -27.81
C GLU A 45 -47.44 17.24 -28.77
N GLY A 46 -47.26 16.17 -29.55
CA GLY A 46 -46.24 16.09 -30.63
C GLY A 46 -45.63 14.70 -30.82
N ARG A 47 -46.18 13.91 -31.76
CA ARG A 47 -45.66 12.61 -32.23
C ARG A 47 -44.25 12.74 -32.87
N ASP A 48 -43.41 11.71 -32.99
CA ASP A 48 -43.63 10.51 -33.82
C ASP A 48 -42.97 9.21 -33.32
N GLU A 49 -43.51 8.09 -33.83
CA GLU A 49 -42.98 6.73 -33.67
C GLU A 49 -41.89 6.46 -34.71
N LEU A 50 -40.75 5.87 -34.32
CA LEU A 50 -39.91 5.11 -35.25
C LEU A 50 -39.06 4.07 -34.51
N SER A 51 -39.10 2.85 -35.03
CA SER A 51 -38.43 1.67 -34.47
C SER A 51 -37.11 1.36 -35.16
N SER A 52 -36.11 0.90 -34.40
CA SER A 52 -35.31 -0.28 -34.77
C SER A 52 -34.38 -0.70 -33.64
N ASP A 53 -34.32 -2.02 -33.35
CA ASP A 53 -33.20 -2.60 -32.62
C ASP A 53 -31.94 -2.58 -33.51
N THR A 54 -30.84 -2.01 -33.02
CA THR A 54 -29.50 -2.14 -33.65
C THR A 54 -28.45 -2.45 -32.59
N GLU A 55 -28.37 -3.73 -32.22
CA GLU A 55 -27.31 -4.30 -31.40
C GLU A 55 -26.05 -4.56 -32.26
N PHE A 56 -25.17 -3.55 -32.34
CA PHE A 56 -23.72 -3.60 -32.71
C PHE A 56 -23.18 -2.14 -32.65
N ASP A 57 -21.87 -1.84 -32.61
CA ASP A 57 -20.72 -2.61 -33.09
C ASP A 57 -19.59 -2.69 -32.05
N ALA A 58 -19.18 -3.91 -31.71
CA ALA A 58 -18.01 -4.18 -30.86
C ALA A 58 -17.22 -5.43 -31.29
N GLU A 59 -17.68 -6.16 -32.32
CA GLU A 59 -17.10 -7.44 -32.73
C GLU A 59 -16.03 -7.29 -33.82
N GLN A 60 -16.09 -6.22 -34.63
CA GLN A 60 -15.22 -6.07 -35.80
C GLN A 60 -13.73 -5.90 -35.42
N ALA A 61 -13.42 -5.35 -34.24
CA ALA A 61 -12.06 -5.28 -33.70
C ALA A 61 -11.54 -6.62 -33.12
N ALA A 62 -12.41 -7.61 -32.90
CA ALA A 62 -12.03 -8.94 -32.41
C ALA A 62 -11.75 -9.94 -33.55
N LYS A 63 -12.38 -9.75 -34.72
CA LYS A 63 -12.28 -10.70 -35.85
C LYS A 63 -10.92 -10.71 -36.55
N GLU A 64 -10.28 -9.56 -36.75
CA GLU A 64 -8.95 -9.48 -37.40
C GLU A 64 -7.82 -10.14 -36.57
N VAL A 65 -8.06 -10.53 -35.32
CA VAL A 65 -7.10 -11.24 -34.46
C VAL A 65 -7.33 -12.76 -34.47
N LEU A 66 -8.49 -13.24 -34.91
CA LEU A 66 -8.89 -14.65 -34.78
C LEU A 66 -8.65 -15.52 -36.04
N GLU A 67 -8.58 -14.93 -37.24
CA GLU A 67 -8.37 -15.71 -38.49
C GLU A 67 -6.88 -16.03 -38.79
N ALA A 68 -5.96 -15.71 -37.88
CA ALA A 68 -4.52 -15.97 -38.02
C ALA A 68 -4.03 -17.22 -37.24
N GLY A 69 -4.93 -18.13 -36.85
CA GLY A 69 -4.63 -19.15 -35.83
C GLY A 69 -5.43 -20.45 -35.88
N MET A 70 -5.70 -21.02 -37.07
CA MET A 70 -6.24 -22.37 -37.22
C MET A 70 -5.52 -23.15 -38.33
N ASP A 71 -4.59 -24.04 -37.93
CA ASP A 71 -4.53 -25.45 -38.34
C ASP A 71 -3.27 -26.13 -37.75
N MET A 72 -3.30 -27.48 -37.70
CA MET A 72 -2.28 -28.43 -37.20
C MET A 72 -2.32 -28.75 -35.68
N ASP A 73 -3.18 -29.70 -35.31
CA ASP A 73 -2.91 -30.63 -34.20
C ASP A 73 -1.83 -31.64 -34.63
N GLU A 74 -0.78 -31.85 -33.81
CA GLU A 74 0.00 -33.09 -33.80
C GLU A 74 0.69 -33.31 -32.44
N ASP A 75 0.86 -34.57 -32.02
CA ASP A 75 1.40 -34.97 -30.72
C ASP A 75 2.93 -34.84 -30.59
N SER A 76 3.43 -34.94 -29.35
CA SER A 76 4.86 -34.96 -28.93
C SER A 76 5.63 -33.62 -29.08
N ASP A 77 6.58 -33.26 -28.21
CA ASP A 77 7.52 -34.10 -27.45
C ASP A 77 7.92 -33.46 -26.09
N GLU A 78 8.57 -34.21 -25.20
CA GLU A 78 9.25 -33.66 -24.01
C GLU A 78 10.57 -32.97 -24.41
N GLN A 79 10.89 -31.80 -23.83
CA GLN A 79 12.25 -31.25 -23.90
C GLN A 79 12.60 -30.28 -22.76
N ASP A 80 13.81 -30.45 -22.21
CA ASP A 80 14.39 -29.62 -21.13
C ASP A 80 15.02 -28.33 -21.68
N ASP A 81 14.48 -27.16 -21.31
CA ASP A 81 15.15 -25.87 -21.51
C ASP A 81 16.15 -25.60 -20.36
N ASN A 82 17.36 -26.15 -20.51
CA ASN A 82 18.49 -25.93 -19.61
C ASN A 82 19.19 -24.59 -19.89
N PHE A 83 18.87 -23.55 -19.11
CA PHE A 83 19.41 -22.20 -19.31
C PHE A 83 20.75 -21.96 -18.59
N GLU A 84 21.84 -21.88 -19.35
CA GLU A 84 23.19 -21.61 -18.81
C GLU A 84 23.37 -20.15 -18.41
N MET A 85 23.72 -19.90 -17.14
CA MET A 85 24.14 -18.58 -16.64
C MET A 85 25.59 -18.29 -17.05
N ASN A 86 25.77 -17.56 -18.15
CA ASN A 86 27.09 -17.10 -18.59
C ASN A 86 27.63 -16.01 -17.65
N GLN A 87 28.67 -16.31 -16.87
CA GLN A 87 29.35 -15.33 -16.01
C GLN A 87 30.42 -14.58 -16.80
N GLY A 88 30.16 -13.31 -17.11
CA GLY A 88 31.19 -12.38 -17.57
C GLY A 88 31.94 -11.81 -16.37
N SER A 89 33.24 -12.10 -16.27
CA SER A 89 34.19 -11.41 -15.40
C SER A 89 34.79 -10.22 -16.15
N GLU A 90 34.56 -9.01 -15.66
CA GLU A 90 35.31 -7.82 -16.07
C GLU A 90 36.13 -7.39 -14.85
N ASP A 91 37.44 -7.69 -14.90
CA ASP A 91 38.43 -7.19 -13.96
C ASP A 91 38.85 -5.77 -14.42
N ASP A 92 38.73 -4.77 -13.54
CA ASP A 92 39.37 -3.47 -13.70
C ASP A 92 40.23 -3.21 -12.44
N ASP A 93 41.55 -3.27 -12.61
CA ASP A 93 42.53 -2.89 -11.58
C ASP A 93 42.65 -1.36 -11.51
N ASP A 94 42.59 -0.79 -10.31
CA ASP A 94 43.04 0.59 -10.07
C ASP A 94 43.72 0.68 -8.69
N GLU A 95 45.03 0.97 -8.68
CA GLU A 95 45.86 0.99 -7.47
C GLU A 95 45.70 2.29 -6.66
N VAL A 96 45.63 2.19 -5.33
CA VAL A 96 45.93 3.31 -4.42
C VAL A 96 46.57 2.83 -3.13
N GLU A 97 47.90 2.99 -3.02
CA GLU A 97 48.63 2.81 -1.77
C GLU A 97 48.36 3.93 -0.76
N VAL A 98 47.99 3.61 0.49
CA VAL A 98 48.49 4.33 1.68
C VAL A 98 48.68 3.37 2.88
N LEU A 99 49.92 2.92 3.06
CA LEU A 99 50.63 2.69 4.34
C LEU A 99 49.82 2.29 5.60
N GLU A 100 49.96 1.03 6.04
CA GLU A 100 49.93 0.66 7.47
C GLU A 100 51.28 0.07 7.93
N SER A 101 51.60 0.22 9.22
CA SER A 101 52.98 0.10 9.73
C SER A 101 53.27 -1.11 10.62
N ALA A 102 53.90 -2.11 10.01
CA ALA A 102 54.96 -2.96 10.57
C ALA A 102 54.66 -4.01 11.67
N ARG A 103 55.60 -4.97 11.76
CA ARG A 103 55.77 -6.06 12.75
C ARG A 103 54.84 -7.28 12.50
N THR A 104 55.30 -8.54 12.59
CA THR A 104 56.62 -9.07 13.02
C THR A 104 56.99 -10.38 12.30
N MET A 105 58.25 -10.82 12.43
CA MET A 105 58.79 -12.11 11.98
C MET A 105 58.05 -13.31 12.62
N SER A 106 58.12 -14.57 12.16
CA SER A 106 59.33 -15.29 11.74
C SER A 106 59.10 -16.71 11.19
N HIS A 107 60.09 -17.23 10.44
CA HIS A 107 60.59 -18.63 10.47
C HIS A 107 59.66 -19.80 10.01
N ARG A 108 60.14 -20.91 9.43
CA ARG A 108 61.44 -21.29 8.81
C ARG A 108 61.29 -22.64 8.07
N ARG A 109 61.89 -22.77 6.86
CA ARG A 109 62.47 -24.03 6.29
C ARG A 109 61.51 -25.24 6.08
N SER A 110 61.84 -26.32 5.35
CA SER A 110 62.71 -26.58 4.17
C SER A 110 62.46 -28.05 3.76
N ASN A 111 62.11 -28.40 2.52
CA ASN A 111 62.96 -28.65 1.33
C ASN A 111 61.98 -29.01 0.19
N GLY A 112 62.25 -28.79 -1.11
CA GLY A 112 63.16 -29.57 -1.96
C GLY A 112 62.44 -30.79 -2.58
N ARG A 113 62.67 -31.20 -3.84
CA ARG A 113 63.74 -30.81 -4.78
C ARG A 113 63.47 -31.39 -6.20
N GLU A 114 63.54 -30.54 -7.25
CA GLU A 114 63.74 -30.91 -8.69
C GLU A 114 62.70 -31.87 -9.34
N THR A 115 62.61 -32.15 -10.64
CA THR A 115 62.82 -31.45 -11.94
C THR A 115 61.76 -32.07 -12.93
N SER A 116 61.38 -31.51 -14.09
CA SER A 116 62.17 -30.98 -15.20
C SER A 116 61.36 -30.05 -16.14
N LYS A 117 62.00 -29.51 -17.20
CA LYS A 117 61.44 -28.55 -18.17
C LYS A 117 61.09 -29.22 -19.52
N PHE A 118 60.29 -28.50 -20.33
CA PHE A 118 60.22 -28.37 -21.81
C PHE A 118 58.73 -28.25 -22.24
N GLN A 119 58.18 -27.23 -22.93
CA GLN A 119 58.59 -26.46 -24.13
C GLN A 119 58.86 -27.35 -25.35
N SER A 120 58.27 -27.21 -26.55
CA SER A 120 57.25 -26.30 -27.14
C SER A 120 56.70 -26.97 -28.44
N SER A 121 55.95 -26.41 -29.41
CA SER A 121 55.51 -25.04 -29.76
C SER A 121 54.27 -25.04 -30.70
N ALA A 122 53.81 -23.85 -31.11
CA ALA A 122 53.16 -23.49 -32.39
C ALA A 122 51.88 -24.21 -32.92
N LEU A 123 50.79 -23.40 -33.04
CA LEU A 123 49.94 -23.09 -34.22
C LEU A 123 50.06 -23.97 -35.51
N PRO A 124 48.97 -24.18 -36.32
CA PRO A 124 48.00 -23.15 -36.70
C PRO A 124 46.52 -23.57 -36.89
N LYS A 125 45.71 -22.66 -37.48
CA LYS A 125 44.26 -22.77 -37.74
C LYS A 125 43.91 -23.66 -38.96
N GLY A 126 42.70 -24.25 -38.95
CA GLY A 126 42.04 -24.81 -40.14
C GLY A 126 40.52 -24.98 -39.95
N ARG A 127 39.72 -24.73 -41.01
CA ARG A 127 38.26 -24.99 -41.07
C ARG A 127 37.95 -25.89 -42.25
N SER A 128 37.33 -27.05 -42.01
CA SER A 128 36.58 -27.84 -43.00
C SER A 128 35.60 -28.77 -42.27
N ALA A 129 34.72 -29.48 -43.02
CA ALA A 129 33.44 -29.93 -42.49
C ALA A 129 33.29 -31.46 -42.35
N SER A 130 32.32 -31.83 -41.50
CA SER A 130 31.50 -33.06 -41.54
C SER A 130 32.18 -34.44 -41.47
N MET A 131 31.92 -35.15 -40.35
CA MET A 131 31.25 -36.46 -40.46
C MET A 131 30.54 -36.82 -39.15
N LYS A 132 29.32 -37.36 -39.25
CA LYS A 132 28.60 -37.98 -38.11
C LYS A 132 29.22 -39.33 -37.78
N LYS A 133 29.61 -39.57 -36.52
CA LYS A 133 29.67 -40.93 -35.94
C LYS A 133 29.16 -40.91 -34.51
N SER A 134 28.25 -41.85 -34.23
CA SER A 134 27.64 -42.08 -32.92
C SER A 134 28.62 -42.78 -31.97
N THR A 135 28.69 -42.30 -30.73
CA THR A 135 29.18 -43.07 -29.57
C THR A 135 28.15 -42.97 -28.45
N SER A 136 27.91 -44.07 -27.75
CA SER A 136 26.88 -44.14 -26.71
C SER A 136 27.30 -43.40 -25.44
N LYS A 137 26.38 -42.61 -24.86
CA LYS A 137 26.55 -42.11 -23.49
C LYS A 137 26.58 -43.32 -22.54
N ARG A 138 27.75 -43.65 -22.00
CA ARG A 138 27.83 -44.51 -20.81
C ARG A 138 27.09 -43.80 -19.67
N LYS A 139 26.17 -44.49 -18.99
CA LYS A 139 25.68 -44.03 -17.69
C LYS A 139 26.87 -43.93 -16.74
N ALA A 140 27.11 -42.76 -16.17
CA ALA A 140 27.92 -42.63 -14.98
C ALA A 140 27.03 -42.97 -13.78
N GLU A 141 27.41 -43.99 -13.01
CA GLU A 141 26.71 -44.36 -11.79
C GLU A 141 27.20 -43.49 -10.61
N GLY A 142 26.34 -43.26 -9.62
CA GLY A 142 26.81 -42.95 -8.26
C GLY A 142 27.03 -41.49 -7.87
N GLY A 143 26.45 -40.50 -8.58
CA GLY A 143 26.26 -39.16 -8.00
C GLY A 143 25.13 -39.19 -6.96
N THR A 144 25.44 -39.20 -5.67
CA THR A 144 24.42 -39.27 -4.61
C THR A 144 23.67 -37.94 -4.47
N SER A 145 22.36 -37.95 -4.64
CA SER A 145 21.51 -36.83 -4.25
C SER A 145 21.42 -36.71 -2.73
N ASP A 146 21.72 -35.51 -2.21
CA ASP A 146 21.64 -35.23 -0.77
C ASP A 146 20.20 -35.03 -0.30
N VAL A 147 19.49 -36.15 -0.15
CA VAL A 147 18.20 -36.21 0.52
C VAL A 147 18.42 -36.00 2.03
N LEU A 148 18.28 -34.75 2.46
CA LEU A 148 18.20 -34.35 3.86
C LEU A 148 17.01 -35.03 4.56
N PRO A 149 17.05 -35.25 5.88
CA PRO A 149 16.04 -36.03 6.59
C PRO A 149 14.64 -35.40 6.47
N ILE A 150 13.70 -36.18 5.97
CA ILE A 150 12.27 -35.90 6.14
C ILE A 150 11.98 -35.93 7.64
N PHE A 151 11.36 -34.89 8.17
CA PHE A 151 10.80 -34.90 9.52
C PHE A 151 9.62 -35.87 9.55
N ASP A 152 9.85 -37.09 10.06
CA ASP A 152 8.79 -38.04 10.39
C ASP A 152 7.92 -37.46 11.52
N PRO A 153 6.61 -37.22 11.30
CA PRO A 153 5.71 -36.73 12.34
C PRO A 153 5.56 -37.69 13.54
N MET A 154 5.91 -38.98 13.37
CA MET A 154 5.87 -39.99 14.45
C MET A 154 7.20 -40.13 15.21
N GLY A 155 8.25 -39.38 14.83
CA GLY A 155 9.51 -39.30 15.58
C GLY A 155 10.40 -40.55 15.55
N ASN A 156 10.19 -41.50 14.62
CA ASN A 156 11.08 -42.64 14.47
C ASN A 156 12.40 -42.20 13.78
N THR A 157 13.46 -42.02 14.56
CA THR A 157 14.82 -41.72 14.07
C THR A 157 15.46 -42.96 13.40
N GLY A 158 14.94 -43.35 12.24
CA GLY A 158 15.21 -44.61 11.54
C GLY A 158 16.26 -44.57 10.43
N ALA A 159 17.21 -43.62 10.44
CA ALA A 159 18.23 -43.50 9.39
C ALA A 159 19.67 -43.58 9.95
N LYS A 160 20.44 -44.57 9.51
CA LYS A 160 21.84 -44.77 9.92
C LYS A 160 22.78 -43.81 9.18
N GLY A 161 23.63 -43.11 9.93
CA GLY A 161 24.98 -42.70 9.52
C GLY A 161 25.15 -42.05 8.14
N ARG A 162 24.64 -40.83 7.97
CA ARG A 162 25.18 -39.86 6.99
C ARG A 162 25.55 -38.57 7.72
N ASN A 163 26.62 -37.91 7.26
CA ASN A 163 27.00 -36.58 7.74
C ASN A 163 26.03 -35.53 7.19
N VAL A 164 24.85 -35.44 7.79
CA VAL A 164 23.90 -34.37 7.52
C VAL A 164 24.50 -33.07 8.05
N HIS A 165 25.04 -32.25 7.15
CA HIS A 165 25.47 -30.89 7.48
C HIS A 165 24.25 -30.10 7.95
N TYR A 166 24.21 -29.74 9.23
CA TYR A 166 23.14 -28.95 9.84
C TYR A 166 23.21 -27.50 9.35
N THR A 167 22.65 -27.22 8.17
CA THR A 167 22.49 -25.88 7.63
C THR A 167 21.39 -25.14 8.40
N ARG A 168 21.74 -23.99 8.99
CA ARG A 168 20.76 -23.03 9.53
C ARG A 168 20.12 -22.25 8.38
N GLY A 169 19.35 -22.94 7.54
CA GLY A 169 18.71 -22.37 6.35
C GLY A 169 17.75 -23.35 5.70
N ILE A 170 16.88 -22.84 4.82
CA ILE A 170 15.96 -23.68 4.05
C ILE A 170 16.69 -24.15 2.78
N PRO A 171 16.60 -25.44 2.37
CA PRO A 171 17.36 -25.96 1.24
C PRO A 171 17.08 -25.22 -0.07
N GLU A 172 18.13 -24.80 -0.77
CA GLU A 172 18.05 -24.04 -2.03
C GLU A 172 17.30 -24.80 -3.14
N ALA A 173 17.37 -26.14 -3.11
CA ALA A 173 16.67 -27.06 -4.01
C ALA A 173 15.12 -27.09 -3.89
N LEU A 174 14.50 -26.17 -3.14
CA LEU A 174 13.03 -26.00 -3.02
C LEU A 174 12.25 -26.13 -4.34
N HIS A 175 12.83 -25.67 -5.46
CA HIS A 175 12.20 -25.73 -6.78
C HIS A 175 12.02 -27.15 -7.33
N SER A 176 12.94 -28.06 -7.01
CA SER A 176 12.89 -29.47 -7.43
C SER A 176 11.96 -30.30 -6.54
N GLN A 177 11.60 -29.81 -5.35
CA GLN A 177 10.83 -30.59 -4.38
C GLN A 177 9.32 -30.59 -4.62
N GLY A 178 8.68 -31.64 -4.09
CA GLY A 178 7.24 -31.84 -4.13
C GLY A 178 6.44 -30.68 -3.52
N ARG A 179 5.18 -30.57 -3.94
CA ARG A 179 4.26 -29.52 -3.50
C ARG A 179 4.10 -29.45 -1.97
N GLU A 180 4.06 -30.62 -1.33
CA GLU A 180 3.95 -30.78 0.12
C GLU A 180 5.18 -30.25 0.86
N SER A 181 6.40 -30.62 0.41
CA SER A 181 7.65 -30.11 0.99
C SER A 181 7.72 -28.58 0.90
N ARG A 182 7.38 -28.00 -0.26
CA ARG A 182 7.30 -26.54 -0.44
C ARG A 182 6.27 -25.88 0.50
N LEU A 183 5.13 -26.52 0.72
CA LEU A 183 4.10 -26.06 1.66
C LEU A 183 4.63 -26.05 3.12
N LEU A 184 5.29 -27.14 3.52
CA LEU A 184 5.90 -27.30 4.86
C LEU A 184 7.01 -26.29 5.13
N TYR A 185 7.85 -25.94 4.15
CA TYR A 185 8.86 -24.89 4.32
C TYR A 185 8.28 -23.47 4.36
N ALA A 186 7.16 -23.21 3.67
CA ALA A 186 6.52 -21.90 3.64
C ALA A 186 5.73 -21.60 4.93
N ILE A 187 4.96 -22.57 5.43
CA ILE A 187 4.05 -22.42 6.58
C ILE A 187 4.68 -22.93 7.88
N GLY A 188 5.56 -23.92 7.79
CA GLY A 188 6.14 -24.65 8.92
C GLY A 188 5.50 -26.01 9.16
N PRO A 189 6.16 -26.91 9.90
CA PRO A 189 5.62 -28.22 10.29
C PRO A 189 4.69 -28.15 11.53
N GLY A 190 4.48 -26.97 12.11
CA GLY A 190 3.66 -26.80 13.31
C GLY A 190 2.19 -27.06 13.01
N THR A 191 1.53 -27.87 13.86
CA THR A 191 0.11 -28.18 13.71
C THR A 191 -0.77 -26.92 13.79
N GLU A 192 -0.42 -25.96 14.65
CA GLU A 192 -1.08 -24.65 14.73
C GLU A 192 -1.06 -23.90 13.38
N ASP A 193 0.11 -23.81 12.73
CA ASP A 193 0.31 -23.08 11.48
C ASP A 193 -0.35 -23.79 10.30
N LEU A 194 -0.29 -25.14 10.27
CA LEU A 194 -0.91 -25.94 9.22
C LEU A 194 -2.44 -25.92 9.30
N VAL A 195 -3.02 -26.06 10.50
CA VAL A 195 -4.48 -25.98 10.70
C VAL A 195 -5.00 -24.57 10.39
N ALA A 196 -4.32 -23.53 10.88
CA ALA A 196 -4.67 -22.15 10.57
C ALA A 196 -4.62 -21.86 9.06
N HIS A 197 -3.55 -22.30 8.36
CA HIS A 197 -3.46 -22.16 6.91
C HIS A 197 -4.56 -22.94 6.16
N ILE A 198 -4.91 -24.14 6.60
CA ILE A 198 -6.00 -24.94 6.00
C ILE A 198 -7.34 -24.23 6.15
N GLN A 199 -7.64 -23.66 7.32
CA GLN A 199 -8.86 -22.88 7.55
C GLN A 199 -8.91 -21.61 6.68
N VAL A 200 -7.81 -20.85 6.60
CA VAL A 200 -7.69 -19.69 5.70
C VAL A 200 -7.94 -20.09 4.24
N ARG A 201 -7.32 -21.18 3.80
CA ARG A 201 -7.45 -21.72 2.44
C ARG A 201 -8.90 -22.09 2.16
N GLU A 202 -9.54 -22.86 3.02
CA GLU A 202 -10.90 -23.33 2.78
C GLU A 202 -11.93 -22.19 2.85
N ARG A 203 -11.65 -21.15 3.65
CA ARG A 203 -12.51 -19.96 3.70
C ARG A 203 -12.31 -19.01 2.52
N TRP A 204 -11.10 -18.53 2.27
CA TRP A 204 -10.87 -17.38 1.38
C TRP A 204 -10.07 -17.68 0.09
N LEU A 205 -9.67 -18.92 -0.21
CA LEU A 205 -9.03 -19.25 -1.51
C LEU A 205 -9.96 -18.95 -2.71
N ASN A 206 -11.25 -19.21 -2.52
CA ASN A 206 -12.26 -19.10 -3.58
C ASN A 206 -12.70 -17.66 -3.84
N ASP A 207 -12.33 -16.70 -3.00
CA ASP A 207 -12.56 -15.27 -3.23
C ASP A 207 -11.61 -14.80 -4.34
N GLU A 208 -12.04 -13.87 -5.19
CA GLU A 208 -11.32 -13.52 -6.43
C GLU A 208 -10.44 -12.29 -6.24
N THR A 209 -11.07 -11.19 -5.85
CA THR A 209 -10.43 -9.91 -5.57
C THR A 209 -11.01 -9.36 -4.26
N VAL A 210 -12.29 -8.98 -4.30
CA VAL A 210 -13.08 -8.46 -3.20
C VAL A 210 -13.54 -9.55 -2.19
N PRO A 211 -13.79 -9.18 -0.93
CA PRO A 211 -14.27 -10.10 0.09
C PRO A 211 -15.78 -10.37 -0.03
N TYR A 212 -16.22 -11.57 0.33
CA TYR A 212 -17.66 -11.86 0.43
C TYR A 212 -18.23 -11.43 1.78
N ARG A 213 -19.44 -10.85 1.78
CA ARG A 213 -20.16 -10.42 2.99
C ARG A 213 -20.53 -11.59 3.89
N GLN A 214 -21.07 -12.66 3.29
CA GLN A 214 -21.55 -13.86 3.96
C GLN A 214 -20.87 -15.12 3.42
N GLU A 215 -21.00 -16.25 4.13
CA GLU A 215 -20.54 -17.55 3.65
C GLU A 215 -21.41 -18.03 2.49
N ARG A 216 -20.80 -18.64 1.46
CA ARG A 216 -21.49 -18.88 0.19
C ARG A 216 -22.43 -20.09 0.27
N LYS A 217 -23.71 -19.88 -0.03
CA LYS A 217 -24.72 -20.95 -0.06
C LYS A 217 -24.27 -22.09 -1.00
N GLY A 218 -24.10 -23.30 -0.44
CA GLY A 218 -23.72 -24.50 -1.19
C GLY A 218 -22.22 -24.68 -1.49
N ARG A 219 -21.32 -23.83 -0.97
CA ARG A 219 -19.86 -24.07 -1.01
C ARG A 219 -19.25 -23.77 0.37
N SER A 220 -18.23 -24.54 0.76
CA SER A 220 -17.45 -24.16 1.94
C SER A 220 -16.67 -22.87 1.65
N GLY A 221 -16.79 -21.88 2.54
CA GLY A 221 -16.01 -20.64 2.53
C GLY A 221 -16.77 -19.36 2.16
N GLY A 222 -16.02 -18.26 2.06
CA GLY A 222 -16.51 -16.88 2.00
C GLY A 222 -16.72 -16.26 3.39
N GLY A 223 -17.37 -15.09 3.40
CA GLY A 223 -17.74 -14.34 4.59
C GLY A 223 -16.57 -13.71 5.35
N LEU A 224 -16.91 -12.69 6.15
CA LEU A 224 -16.00 -12.10 7.12
C LEU A 224 -15.75 -13.04 8.30
N GLY A 225 -14.51 -13.10 8.79
CA GLY A 225 -14.16 -13.87 9.98
C GLY A 225 -12.74 -13.57 10.46
N TYR A 226 -12.53 -13.55 11.78
CA TYR A 226 -11.21 -13.29 12.35
C TYR A 226 -10.17 -14.32 11.91
N SER A 227 -8.93 -13.87 11.74
CA SER A 227 -7.75 -14.71 11.51
C SER A 227 -7.69 -15.95 12.43
N PRO A 228 -7.47 -17.16 11.89
CA PRO A 228 -7.25 -18.37 12.68
C PRO A 228 -6.05 -18.32 13.64
N TRP A 229 -5.04 -17.48 13.38
CA TRP A 229 -3.94 -17.22 14.33
C TRP A 229 -4.33 -16.23 15.45
N TYR A 230 -5.57 -15.73 15.43
CA TYR A 230 -6.16 -14.87 16.45
C TYR A 230 -7.54 -15.40 16.92
N PRO A 231 -7.58 -16.62 17.47
CA PRO A 231 -8.82 -17.27 17.91
C PRO A 231 -9.44 -16.52 19.09
N GLU A 232 -10.73 -16.75 19.31
CA GLU A 232 -11.52 -15.97 20.27
C GLU A 232 -10.99 -16.01 21.70
N GLU A 233 -10.51 -17.18 22.16
CA GLU A 233 -9.87 -17.33 23.46
C GLU A 233 -8.69 -16.37 23.65
N LYS A 234 -7.88 -16.16 22.60
CA LYS A 234 -6.75 -15.21 22.62
C LYS A 234 -7.26 -13.77 22.61
N ARG A 235 -8.27 -13.45 21.80
CA ARG A 235 -8.88 -12.10 21.75
C ARG A 235 -9.50 -11.71 23.09
N ASN A 236 -10.25 -12.62 23.72
CA ASN A 236 -10.90 -12.39 25.01
C ASN A 236 -9.86 -12.27 26.14
N LYS A 237 -8.83 -13.13 26.13
CA LYS A 237 -7.69 -13.01 27.06
C LYS A 237 -6.94 -11.69 26.91
N GLU A 238 -6.72 -11.20 25.69
CA GLU A 238 -6.11 -9.88 25.47
C GLU A 238 -7.05 -8.75 25.92
N ALA A 239 -8.34 -8.79 25.59
CA ALA A 239 -9.33 -7.81 26.07
C ALA A 239 -9.38 -7.73 27.61
N GLU A 240 -9.29 -8.88 28.28
CA GLU A 240 -9.30 -8.97 29.73
C GLU A 240 -7.97 -8.60 30.40
N VAL A 241 -6.82 -8.90 29.79
CA VAL A 241 -5.48 -8.81 30.46
C VAL A 241 -4.69 -7.60 29.98
N GLU A 242 -4.64 -7.35 28.67
CA GLU A 242 -3.81 -6.28 28.12
C GLU A 242 -4.33 -4.90 28.53
N LEU A 243 -5.64 -4.69 28.65
CA LEU A 243 -6.21 -3.39 29.04
C LEU A 243 -6.35 -3.16 30.56
N ARG A 244 -5.94 -4.11 31.42
CA ARG A 244 -6.00 -3.94 32.89
C ARG A 244 -5.23 -2.72 33.37
N TRP A 245 -4.07 -2.42 32.76
CA TRP A 245 -3.31 -1.24 33.17
C TRP A 245 -4.07 0.08 32.97
N TYR A 246 -4.95 0.12 31.98
CA TYR A 246 -5.71 1.31 31.63
C TYR A 246 -6.97 1.43 32.51
N TYR A 247 -7.76 0.36 32.63
CA TYR A 247 -9.02 0.40 33.39
C TYR A 247 -8.87 0.12 34.90
N ASP A 248 -8.04 -0.84 35.28
CA ASP A 248 -7.97 -1.38 36.65
C ASP A 248 -6.73 -0.88 37.43
N GLU A 249 -5.57 -0.68 36.76
CA GLU A 249 -4.32 -0.22 37.38
C GLU A 249 -4.09 1.32 37.29
N GLY A 250 -5.17 2.10 37.16
CA GLY A 250 -5.17 3.58 37.20
C GLY A 250 -4.70 4.30 35.93
N GLY A 251 -4.43 3.62 34.82
CA GLY A 251 -3.89 4.23 33.60
C GLY A 251 -4.80 5.30 32.99
N LYS A 252 -6.13 5.08 33.01
CA LYS A 252 -7.14 6.05 32.57
C LYS A 252 -7.03 7.37 33.34
N GLU A 253 -6.91 7.31 34.67
CA GLU A 253 -6.78 8.49 35.54
C GLU A 253 -5.50 9.26 35.25
N ILE A 254 -4.43 8.57 34.82
CA ILE A 254 -3.20 9.21 34.37
C ILE A 254 -3.43 9.91 33.01
N PHE A 255 -4.16 9.30 32.07
CA PHE A 255 -4.53 9.95 30.81
C PHE A 255 -5.38 11.20 31.05
N GLU A 256 -6.46 11.10 31.85
CA GLU A 256 -7.34 12.23 32.19
C GLU A 256 -6.60 13.38 32.93
N ARG A 257 -5.54 13.06 33.69
CA ARG A 257 -4.71 14.05 34.40
C ARG A 257 -3.59 14.65 33.55
N MET A 258 -3.06 13.92 32.56
CA MET A 258 -1.89 14.32 31.77
C MET A 258 -2.27 14.91 30.40
N GLN A 259 -3.43 14.55 29.84
CA GLN A 259 -3.90 15.05 28.55
C GLN A 259 -4.69 16.35 28.73
N GLU A 260 -4.01 17.48 28.58
CA GLU A 260 -4.65 18.79 28.68
C GLU A 260 -5.43 19.11 27.39
N THR A 261 -6.75 19.18 27.49
CA THR A 261 -7.66 19.52 26.39
C THR A 261 -8.49 20.76 26.70
N ARG A 262 -8.75 21.56 25.68
CA ARG A 262 -9.55 22.79 25.74
C ARG A 262 -10.59 22.77 24.62
N LYS A 263 -11.83 23.15 24.93
CA LYS A 263 -12.83 23.42 23.87
C LYS A 263 -12.54 24.78 23.24
N VAL A 264 -12.59 24.82 21.91
CA VAL A 264 -12.29 26.00 21.08
C VAL A 264 -13.39 26.19 20.04
N ASP A 265 -13.30 27.24 19.23
CA ASP A 265 -14.23 27.50 18.13
C ASP A 265 -13.61 27.09 16.78
N MET A 266 -14.42 27.08 15.72
CA MET A 266 -13.99 26.75 14.35
C MET A 266 -12.83 27.63 13.84
N SER A 267 -12.67 28.85 14.37
CA SER A 267 -11.55 29.75 14.08
C SER A 267 -10.18 29.23 14.53
N TYR A 268 -10.14 28.11 15.26
CA TYR A 268 -8.93 27.39 15.67
C TYR A 268 -8.65 26.14 14.80
N ALA A 269 -9.37 25.98 13.68
CA ALA A 269 -8.99 25.11 12.59
C ALA A 269 -8.10 25.88 11.58
N PRO A 270 -7.14 25.23 10.91
CA PRO A 270 -6.26 25.91 9.95
C PRO A 270 -7.04 26.30 8.68
N ASN A 271 -7.20 27.61 8.42
CA ASN A 271 -8.03 28.14 7.34
C ASN A 271 -7.60 27.78 5.90
N ASN A 272 -6.45 27.15 5.71
CA ASN A 272 -5.81 26.95 4.40
C ASN A 272 -6.29 25.66 3.71
N TYR A 273 -7.60 25.54 3.56
CA TYR A 273 -8.25 24.49 2.80
C TYR A 273 -8.32 24.87 1.31
N ALA A 274 -8.25 23.87 0.44
CA ALA A 274 -8.48 24.04 -1.00
C ALA A 274 -9.94 24.44 -1.26
N PRO A 275 -10.23 25.19 -2.35
CA PRO A 275 -11.59 25.35 -2.82
C PRO A 275 -12.19 23.98 -3.20
N SER A 276 -13.52 23.93 -3.27
CA SER A 276 -14.19 22.78 -3.88
C SER A 276 -13.91 22.76 -5.38
N ASP A 277 -13.30 21.68 -5.87
CA ASP A 277 -13.11 21.44 -7.30
C ASP A 277 -14.35 20.67 -7.81
N ASP A 278 -14.92 21.06 -8.95
CA ASP A 278 -16.14 20.45 -9.51
C ASP A 278 -15.89 19.00 -9.98
N ILE A 279 -16.89 18.11 -9.84
CA ILE A 279 -16.75 16.65 -10.02
C ILE A 279 -17.53 16.14 -11.24
N ILE A 280 -16.86 15.42 -12.13
CA ILE A 280 -17.47 14.65 -13.22
C ILE A 280 -17.61 13.18 -12.78
N ALA A 281 -18.82 12.64 -12.89
CA ALA A 281 -19.16 11.30 -12.44
C ALA A 281 -20.27 10.66 -13.29
N GLY A 282 -20.47 9.36 -13.13
CA GLY A 282 -21.49 8.58 -13.84
C GLY A 282 -20.91 7.53 -14.78
N PRO A 283 -21.74 6.82 -15.57
CA PRO A 283 -21.29 5.81 -16.53
C PRO A 283 -20.48 6.44 -17.66
N ILE A 284 -19.55 5.68 -18.24
CA ILE A 284 -18.55 6.19 -19.21
C ILE A 284 -19.18 6.94 -20.41
N ASN A 285 -20.41 6.57 -20.81
CA ASN A 285 -21.10 7.16 -21.96
C ASN A 285 -22.05 8.33 -21.60
N GLN A 286 -22.32 8.56 -20.31
CA GLN A 286 -23.25 9.58 -19.80
C GLN A 286 -22.70 10.11 -18.46
N GLN A 287 -21.57 10.82 -18.49
CA GLN A 287 -21.01 11.43 -17.28
C GLN A 287 -21.48 12.88 -17.12
N GLU A 288 -22.03 13.22 -15.97
CA GLU A 288 -22.52 14.57 -15.69
C GLU A 288 -21.54 15.37 -14.81
N LEU A 289 -21.67 16.69 -14.85
CA LEU A 289 -20.94 17.61 -13.98
C LEU A 289 -21.77 17.92 -12.72
N TYR A 290 -21.21 17.61 -11.56
CA TYR A 290 -21.79 17.95 -10.26
C TYR A 290 -20.91 18.99 -9.55
N PRO A 291 -21.51 19.98 -8.86
CA PRO A 291 -20.76 20.89 -8.01
C PRO A 291 -20.10 20.12 -6.87
N GLY A 292 -18.79 20.31 -6.66
CA GLY A 292 -18.06 19.56 -5.64
C GLY A 292 -18.59 19.87 -4.22
N PRO A 293 -18.70 18.89 -3.30
CA PRO A 293 -19.11 19.13 -1.92
C PRO A 293 -18.15 20.11 -1.24
N LYS A 294 -18.67 21.15 -0.58
CA LYS A 294 -17.83 22.16 0.10
C LYS A 294 -17.06 21.55 1.28
N LEU A 295 -16.17 22.34 1.88
CA LEU A 295 -15.43 21.95 3.08
C LEU A 295 -16.34 21.32 4.15
N PHE A 296 -16.04 20.08 4.54
CA PHE A 296 -16.81 19.27 5.49
C PHE A 296 -18.26 18.92 5.06
N GLU A 297 -18.62 19.11 3.79
CA GLU A 297 -19.82 18.54 3.19
C GLU A 297 -19.52 17.16 2.58
N GLN A 298 -20.60 16.42 2.31
CA GLN A 298 -20.60 15.03 1.87
C GLN A 298 -21.66 14.80 0.78
N TRP A 299 -21.22 14.15 -0.31
CA TRP A 299 -22.02 13.83 -1.49
C TRP A 299 -22.07 12.30 -1.71
N ASN A 300 -23.13 11.79 -2.34
CA ASN A 300 -23.28 10.36 -2.63
C ASN A 300 -23.05 10.11 -4.12
N LEU A 301 -21.98 9.40 -4.46
CA LEU A 301 -21.61 9.07 -5.84
C LEU A 301 -22.72 8.27 -6.56
N GLY A 302 -23.53 7.50 -5.82
CA GLY A 302 -24.65 6.75 -6.38
C GLY A 302 -25.76 7.63 -6.98
N GLU A 303 -25.74 8.94 -6.73
CA GLU A 303 -26.66 9.88 -7.39
C GLU A 303 -26.35 10.02 -8.88
N ALA A 304 -25.08 9.89 -9.28
CA ALA A 304 -24.63 9.94 -10.67
C ALA A 304 -24.85 8.63 -11.48
N TYR A 305 -25.51 7.64 -10.87
CA TYR A 305 -25.78 6.34 -11.51
C TYR A 305 -27.25 5.91 -11.39
N ARG A 306 -28.15 6.83 -10.97
CA ARG A 306 -29.56 6.54 -10.64
C ARG A 306 -30.34 5.85 -11.75
N ASP A 307 -30.08 6.22 -13.00
CA ASP A 307 -30.85 5.74 -14.17
C ASP A 307 -30.37 4.39 -14.71
N ILE A 308 -29.38 3.76 -14.07
CA ILE A 308 -28.86 2.43 -14.42
C ILE A 308 -29.37 1.38 -13.42
N SER A 309 -29.72 0.20 -13.92
CA SER A 309 -30.06 -0.96 -13.08
C SER A 309 -28.96 -1.37 -12.08
N SER A 310 -27.70 -1.01 -12.31
CA SER A 310 -26.57 -1.24 -11.40
C SER A 310 -26.35 -0.14 -10.35
N ALA A 311 -27.21 0.89 -10.26
CA ALA A 311 -27.02 2.07 -9.38
C ALA A 311 -26.52 1.75 -7.97
N GLY A 312 -27.08 0.70 -7.34
CA GLY A 312 -26.69 0.23 -6.00
C GLY A 312 -25.23 -0.24 -5.89
N GLU A 313 -24.65 -0.81 -6.95
CA GLU A 313 -23.26 -1.23 -6.98
C GLU A 313 -22.29 -0.04 -6.97
N HIS A 314 -22.73 1.13 -7.46
CA HIS A 314 -21.91 2.33 -7.62
C HIS A 314 -21.92 3.26 -6.40
N GLN A 315 -22.81 3.03 -5.41
CA GLN A 315 -22.96 3.87 -4.22
C GLN A 315 -21.63 4.02 -3.45
N SER A 316 -21.30 5.25 -3.06
CA SER A 316 -20.10 5.61 -2.28
C SER A 316 -20.28 7.00 -1.70
N TRP A 317 -19.85 7.22 -0.45
CA TRP A 317 -19.82 8.54 0.16
C TRP A 317 -18.52 9.27 -0.21
N ILE A 318 -18.63 10.45 -0.79
CA ILE A 318 -17.51 11.37 -1.09
C ILE A 318 -17.57 12.50 -0.07
N ILE A 319 -16.52 12.64 0.73
CA ILE A 319 -16.41 13.61 1.82
C ILE A 319 -15.27 14.57 1.52
N ASN A 320 -15.51 15.88 1.56
CA ASN A 320 -14.44 16.87 1.38
C ASN A 320 -13.75 17.19 2.72
N ALA A 321 -12.56 16.64 2.94
CA ALA A 321 -11.75 16.90 4.13
C ALA A 321 -10.97 18.23 4.04
N GLY A 322 -11.01 18.92 2.89
CA GLY A 322 -10.51 20.27 2.67
C GLY A 322 -9.08 20.38 2.16
N ALA A 323 -8.24 19.34 2.29
CA ALA A 323 -6.89 19.34 1.77
C ALA A 323 -6.36 17.91 1.63
N ARG A 324 -5.32 17.73 0.80
CA ARG A 324 -4.59 16.47 0.54
C ARG A 324 -4.56 15.54 1.76
N ILE A 325 -5.07 14.31 1.62
CA ILE A 325 -5.11 13.35 2.73
C ILE A 325 -3.69 12.86 3.05
N GLN A 326 -3.31 12.89 4.32
CA GLN A 326 -1.98 12.52 4.81
C GLN A 326 -1.99 11.27 5.70
N SER A 327 -3.06 11.04 6.47
CA SER A 327 -3.26 9.78 7.21
C SER A 327 -4.76 9.49 7.31
N LEU A 328 -5.14 8.22 7.11
CA LEU A 328 -6.54 7.77 7.07
C LEU A 328 -6.68 6.45 7.82
N GLU A 329 -7.57 6.37 8.82
CA GLU A 329 -7.72 5.13 9.59
C GLU A 329 -9.06 4.96 10.33
N TRP A 330 -9.64 3.77 10.19
CA TRP A 330 -10.85 3.38 10.92
C TRP A 330 -10.57 3.06 12.39
N CYS A 331 -11.48 3.49 13.26
CA CYS A 331 -11.42 3.25 14.70
C CYS A 331 -11.85 1.81 15.02
N PRO A 332 -11.01 0.99 15.68
CA PRO A 332 -11.31 -0.40 16.01
C PRO A 332 -12.28 -0.54 17.20
N ASN A 333 -12.74 -1.77 17.41
CA ASN A 333 -13.63 -2.17 18.50
C ASN A 333 -14.97 -1.40 18.51
N LYS A 334 -15.62 -1.31 17.34
CA LYS A 334 -16.94 -0.69 17.16
C LYS A 334 -17.94 -1.74 16.68
N ALA A 335 -18.64 -2.36 17.63
CA ALA A 335 -19.70 -3.33 17.37
C ALA A 335 -21.07 -2.68 17.06
N GLY A 336 -21.22 -1.38 17.30
CA GLY A 336 -22.44 -0.62 17.00
C GLY A 336 -22.63 -0.32 15.52
N THR A 337 -23.81 0.20 15.18
CA THR A 337 -24.17 0.62 13.82
C THR A 337 -23.48 1.92 13.38
N SER A 338 -22.86 2.65 14.31
CA SER A 338 -21.95 3.77 14.01
C SER A 338 -20.51 3.26 13.91
N GLN A 339 -19.84 3.57 12.81
CA GLN A 339 -18.42 3.35 12.58
C GLN A 339 -17.69 4.70 12.51
N TYR A 340 -16.45 4.78 13.00
CA TYR A 340 -15.71 6.05 13.07
C TYR A 340 -14.43 6.02 12.23
N LEU A 341 -14.21 7.06 11.45
CA LEU A 341 -13.07 7.23 10.54
C LEU A 341 -12.26 8.46 10.94
N ALA A 342 -10.99 8.27 11.25
CA ALA A 342 -10.05 9.34 11.53
C ALA A 342 -9.38 9.79 10.22
N VAL A 343 -9.37 11.11 9.98
CA VAL A 343 -8.83 11.73 8.76
C VAL A 343 -7.89 12.86 9.15
N SER A 344 -6.64 12.80 8.72
CA SER A 344 -5.70 13.92 8.80
C SER A 344 -5.30 14.37 7.40
N THR A 345 -5.35 15.68 7.17
CA THR A 345 -4.90 16.34 5.94
C THR A 345 -3.49 16.91 6.10
N SER A 346 -2.82 17.24 4.99
CA SER A 346 -1.61 18.06 4.97
C SER A 346 -1.92 19.45 4.43
N GLN A 347 -1.39 20.49 5.07
CA GLN A 347 -1.46 21.88 4.60
C GLN A 347 -0.78 22.08 3.23
N SER A 348 -1.14 23.16 2.53
CA SER A 348 -0.60 23.49 1.21
C SER A 348 0.93 23.63 1.23
N PRO A 349 1.67 23.08 0.26
CA PRO A 349 3.13 23.28 0.15
C PRO A 349 3.55 24.76 0.10
N GLN A 350 2.66 25.66 -0.33
CA GLN A 350 2.93 27.11 -0.39
C GLN A 350 3.10 27.75 1.00
N ASP A 351 2.49 27.18 2.04
CA ASP A 351 2.64 27.62 3.43
C ASP A 351 3.89 27.02 4.11
N VAL A 352 4.49 26.00 3.48
CA VAL A 352 5.70 25.34 3.96
C VAL A 352 6.93 26.17 3.58
N GLN A 353 7.00 27.39 4.12
CA GLN A 353 8.27 28.06 4.29
C GLN A 353 9.18 27.14 5.11
N ILE A 354 10.18 26.57 4.44
CA ILE A 354 11.31 25.86 5.05
C ILE A 354 12.20 26.96 5.66
N PRO A 355 12.50 26.95 6.98
CA PRO A 355 13.34 27.97 7.58
C PRO A 355 14.72 28.00 6.92
N GLU A 356 15.23 29.20 6.61
CA GLU A 356 16.52 29.37 5.96
C GLU A 356 17.63 28.67 6.76
N GLY A 357 18.43 27.84 6.08
CA GLY A 357 19.46 26.99 6.69
C GLY A 357 19.02 25.54 7.00
N VAL A 358 17.73 25.19 6.96
CA VAL A 358 17.27 23.80 7.14
C VAL A 358 17.49 22.99 5.87
N SER A 359 18.71 22.45 5.71
CA SER A 359 19.14 21.65 4.54
C SER A 359 18.35 20.33 4.37
N ALA A 360 17.80 19.76 5.44
CA ALA A 360 17.15 18.44 5.44
C ALA A 360 15.83 18.40 6.23
N PRO A 361 14.76 19.09 5.78
CA PRO A 361 13.50 19.24 6.52
C PRO A 361 12.72 17.93 6.76
N ALA A 362 13.12 16.83 6.11
CA ALA A 362 12.61 15.49 6.39
C ALA A 362 13.23 14.85 7.65
N TYR A 363 14.45 15.23 8.01
CA TYR A 363 15.25 14.68 9.12
C TYR A 363 15.27 15.60 10.35
N THR A 364 15.17 16.91 10.15
CA THR A 364 15.14 17.91 11.23
C THR A 364 13.73 18.07 11.82
N PRO A 365 13.55 18.18 13.15
CA PRO A 365 12.31 18.65 13.76
C PRO A 365 11.86 19.99 13.16
N GLN A 366 10.61 20.10 12.73
CA GLN A 366 10.03 21.36 12.30
C GLN A 366 9.35 22.09 13.47
N ALA A 367 9.21 23.41 13.35
CA ALA A 367 8.47 24.20 14.33
C ALA A 367 6.99 23.76 14.41
N GLY A 368 6.41 23.93 15.59
CA GLY A 368 4.99 23.68 15.81
C GLY A 368 4.13 24.58 14.91
N ARG A 369 3.28 23.96 14.09
CA ARG A 369 2.21 24.61 13.32
C ARG A 369 0.87 24.00 13.76
N GLN A 370 -0.17 24.81 13.77
CA GLN A 370 -1.53 24.35 14.05
C GLN A 370 -1.99 23.39 12.94
N GLN A 371 -2.48 22.21 13.33
CA GLN A 371 -2.92 21.13 12.44
C GLN A 371 -4.23 20.53 12.97
N CYS A 372 -5.15 20.14 12.07
CA CYS A 372 -6.39 19.46 12.43
C CYS A 372 -6.36 17.95 12.14
N LEU A 373 -7.00 17.18 13.01
CA LEU A 373 -7.42 15.79 12.84
C LEU A 373 -8.95 15.74 12.93
N GLN A 374 -9.61 15.11 11.96
CA GLN A 374 -11.07 15.04 11.87
C GLN A 374 -11.55 13.64 12.27
N ILE A 375 -12.66 13.55 13.01
CA ILE A 375 -13.35 12.29 13.32
C ILE A 375 -14.74 12.31 12.67
N TRP A 376 -14.93 11.42 11.71
CA TRP A 376 -16.19 11.23 10.97
C TRP A 376 -16.95 10.00 11.50
N GLU A 377 -18.26 10.12 11.68
CA GLU A 377 -19.19 9.01 11.95
C GLU A 377 -19.92 8.61 10.67
N ILE A 378 -19.92 7.31 10.36
CA ILE A 378 -20.52 6.70 9.17
C ILE A 378 -21.45 5.58 9.64
N PHE A 379 -22.65 5.52 9.07
CA PHE A 379 -23.74 4.67 9.58
C PHE A 379 -23.89 3.36 8.80
N ALA A 380 -24.30 2.31 9.50
CA ALA A 380 -24.63 1.01 8.96
C ALA A 380 -26.16 0.83 8.88
N GLU A 381 -26.63 0.23 7.79
CA GLU A 381 -28.05 -0.06 7.53
C GLU A 381 -28.58 -1.21 8.42
N GLY A 382 -27.72 -2.19 8.71
CA GLY A 382 -28.09 -3.42 9.42
C GLY A 382 -28.28 -3.24 10.93
N ASP A 383 -29.21 -4.03 11.49
CA ASP A 383 -29.50 -4.07 12.93
C ASP A 383 -28.32 -4.59 13.79
N LYS A 384 -28.42 -4.38 15.11
CA LYS A 384 -27.40 -4.72 16.12
C LYS A 384 -27.06 -6.20 16.25
N ASP A 385 -27.77 -7.11 15.56
CA ASP A 385 -27.51 -8.55 15.59
C ASP A 385 -26.99 -9.11 14.24
N SER A 386 -26.93 -8.28 13.20
CA SER A 386 -26.36 -8.70 11.91
C SER A 386 -24.84 -8.94 11.99
N ALA A 387 -24.37 -9.94 11.25
CA ALA A 387 -22.96 -10.35 11.23
C ALA A 387 -22.08 -9.43 10.36
N ALA A 388 -22.62 -8.88 9.27
CA ALA A 388 -21.92 -8.00 8.33
C ALA A 388 -22.93 -7.06 7.66
N ASN A 389 -22.74 -5.76 7.83
CA ASN A 389 -23.71 -4.72 7.49
C ASN A 389 -23.32 -3.97 6.22
N LYS A 390 -24.32 -3.48 5.48
CA LYS A 390 -24.15 -2.48 4.43
C LYS A 390 -23.98 -1.08 5.02
N ILE A 391 -23.31 -0.21 4.28
CA ILE A 391 -23.29 1.23 4.57
C ILE A 391 -24.71 1.77 4.36
N ASP A 392 -25.20 2.57 5.30
CA ASP A 392 -26.43 3.33 5.12
C ASP A 392 -26.16 4.52 4.19
N TYR A 393 -26.72 4.47 2.98
CA TYR A 393 -26.65 5.56 2.00
C TYR A 393 -27.85 6.52 2.06
N SER A 394 -28.81 6.29 2.95
CA SER A 394 -29.86 7.27 3.30
C SER A 394 -29.37 8.26 4.36
N ARG A 395 -28.53 7.80 5.30
CA ARG A 395 -27.98 8.61 6.39
C ARG A 395 -26.58 9.13 6.05
N LYS A 396 -26.52 10.41 5.66
CA LYS A 396 -25.26 11.12 5.40
C LYS A 396 -24.26 10.96 6.57
N PRO A 397 -22.96 10.70 6.29
CA PRO A 397 -21.89 10.76 7.28
C PRO A 397 -21.86 12.10 8.02
N VAL A 398 -21.46 12.09 9.29
CA VAL A 398 -21.44 13.28 10.15
C VAL A 398 -20.04 13.51 10.70
N LEU A 399 -19.48 14.70 10.50
CA LEU A 399 -18.28 15.14 11.21
C LEU A 399 -18.63 15.32 12.70
N ARG A 400 -17.95 14.60 13.60
CA ARG A 400 -18.24 14.64 15.04
C ARG A 400 -17.25 15.46 15.85
N GLN A 401 -15.99 15.45 15.47
CA GLN A 401 -14.94 16.15 16.21
C GLN A 401 -13.85 16.68 15.27
N ILE A 402 -13.42 17.92 15.49
CA ILE A 402 -12.17 18.47 14.96
C ILE A 402 -11.21 18.63 16.14
N ILE A 403 -10.07 17.97 16.04
CA ILE A 403 -9.00 17.94 17.03
C ILE A 403 -7.84 18.79 16.50
N SER A 404 -7.62 19.97 17.08
CA SER A 404 -6.54 20.88 16.70
C SER A 404 -5.32 20.73 17.62
N THR A 405 -4.12 20.63 17.04
CA THR A 405 -2.85 20.46 17.75
C THR A 405 -1.77 21.36 17.17
N ASP A 406 -0.91 21.94 18.01
CA ASP A 406 0.16 22.87 17.58
C ASP A 406 1.49 22.17 17.31
N TRP A 407 1.49 20.84 17.17
CA TRP A 407 2.69 20.02 17.06
C TRP A 407 3.23 19.89 15.62
N GLY A 408 2.66 20.63 14.67
CA GLY A 408 2.95 20.55 13.24
C GLY A 408 2.09 19.53 12.50
N VAL A 409 2.44 19.21 11.26
CA VAL A 409 1.65 18.30 10.42
C VAL A 409 1.76 16.87 10.95
N LEU A 410 0.62 16.17 11.10
CA LEU A 410 0.59 14.77 11.48
C LEU A 410 1.12 13.92 10.31
N LYS A 411 2.26 13.24 10.51
CA LYS A 411 2.91 12.42 9.49
C LYS A 411 2.21 11.08 9.30
N LYS A 412 1.85 10.40 10.40
CA LYS A 412 1.12 9.12 10.44
C LYS A 412 0.46 8.94 11.80
N MET A 413 -0.68 8.27 11.83
CA MET A 413 -1.34 7.76 13.05
C MET A 413 -1.60 6.26 12.96
N ARG A 414 -1.75 5.61 14.13
CA ARG A 414 -2.33 4.26 14.31
C ARG A 414 -3.20 4.19 15.56
N TRP A 415 -4.45 3.77 15.44
CA TRP A 415 -5.28 3.35 16.57
C TRP A 415 -4.68 2.11 17.24
N CYS A 416 -4.86 1.98 18.55
CA CYS A 416 -4.51 0.76 19.28
C CYS A 416 -5.45 -0.39 18.85
N PRO A 417 -4.92 -1.50 18.28
CA PRO A 417 -5.74 -2.55 17.68
C PRO A 417 -6.14 -3.67 18.67
N THR A 418 -5.90 -3.49 19.97
CA THR A 418 -6.24 -4.48 21.01
C THR A 418 -7.74 -4.42 21.33
N PRO A 419 -8.46 -5.57 21.37
CA PRO A 419 -9.88 -5.61 21.71
C PRO A 419 -10.23 -4.93 23.04
N ASP A 420 -11.34 -4.18 23.08
CA ASP A 420 -11.81 -3.51 24.30
C ASP A 420 -12.94 -4.31 24.97
N ARG A 421 -12.82 -4.55 26.29
CA ARG A 421 -13.86 -5.20 27.11
C ARG A 421 -15.14 -4.35 27.20
N THR A 422 -15.05 -3.04 26.93
CA THR A 422 -16.12 -2.05 27.11
C THR A 422 -16.79 -1.63 25.80
N ASN A 423 -17.02 -2.56 24.87
CA ASN A 423 -17.86 -2.38 23.66
C ASN A 423 -19.25 -1.75 23.91
N MET A 424 -19.71 -1.70 25.17
CA MET A 424 -20.93 -1.04 25.63
C MET A 424 -20.82 0.50 25.74
N GLN A 425 -19.63 1.08 25.86
CA GLN A 425 -19.44 2.53 26.07
C GLN A 425 -19.10 3.26 24.76
N GLU A 426 -20.15 3.53 23.96
CA GLU A 426 -20.09 4.28 22.68
C GLU A 426 -19.45 5.69 22.78
N LYS A 427 -19.16 6.17 24.00
CA LYS A 427 -18.45 7.43 24.28
C LYS A 427 -16.93 7.35 24.13
N ARG A 428 -16.30 6.17 24.02
CA ARG A 428 -14.84 6.05 23.82
C ARG A 428 -14.49 5.59 22.40
N LEU A 429 -13.59 6.33 21.74
CA LEU A 429 -12.99 5.93 20.48
C LEU A 429 -11.81 4.99 20.78
N GLY A 430 -10.82 5.47 21.53
CA GLY A 430 -9.71 4.66 22.03
C GLY A 430 -8.38 5.42 22.10
N LEU A 431 -7.28 4.68 22.26
CA LEU A 431 -5.92 5.23 22.18
C LEU A 431 -5.50 5.38 20.71
N LEU A 432 -5.09 6.58 20.33
CA LEU A 432 -4.50 6.91 19.02
C LEU A 432 -3.02 7.27 19.21
N GLY A 433 -2.14 6.51 18.55
CA GLY A 433 -0.71 6.82 18.48
C GLY A 433 -0.41 7.68 17.26
N CYS A 434 0.34 8.77 17.44
CA CYS A 434 0.59 9.77 16.39
C CYS A 434 2.07 10.18 16.34
N ILE A 435 2.57 10.51 15.13
CA ILE A 435 3.84 11.22 14.91
C ILE A 435 3.56 12.50 14.13
N PHE A 436 4.20 13.60 14.52
CA PHE A 436 4.06 14.92 13.90
C PHE A 436 5.39 15.42 13.31
N THR A 437 5.40 16.56 12.62
CA THR A 437 6.63 17.14 12.04
C THR A 437 7.65 17.65 13.07
N ASP A 438 7.26 17.82 14.33
CA ASP A 438 8.21 18.03 15.45
C ASP A 438 9.06 16.79 15.76
N GLY A 439 8.74 15.64 15.15
CA GLY A 439 9.51 14.41 15.27
C GLY A 439 9.29 13.62 16.56
N ARG A 440 8.28 14.00 17.37
CA ARG A 440 7.92 13.28 18.60
C ARG A 440 6.84 12.24 18.32
N ILE A 441 6.86 11.14 19.08
CA ILE A 441 5.75 10.20 19.16
C ILE A 441 4.86 10.56 20.35
N ARG A 442 3.54 10.54 20.13
CA ARG A 442 2.52 10.81 21.13
C ARG A 442 1.47 9.70 21.16
N VAL A 443 0.84 9.52 22.32
CA VAL A 443 -0.42 8.77 22.42
C VAL A 443 -1.46 9.66 23.10
N ILE A 444 -2.60 9.79 22.46
CA ILE A 444 -3.78 10.52 22.95
C ILE A 444 -4.95 9.54 23.12
N ASP A 445 -5.77 9.75 24.14
CA ASP A 445 -7.03 9.02 24.32
C ASP A 445 -8.19 9.89 23.81
N LEU A 446 -9.00 9.32 22.93
CA LEU A 446 -10.07 10.04 22.24
C LEU A 446 -11.45 9.50 22.60
N THR A 447 -12.37 10.42 22.82
CA THR A 447 -13.77 10.18 23.19
C THR A 447 -14.71 10.78 22.17
N ASN A 448 -15.85 10.12 21.95
CA ASN A 448 -16.89 10.57 21.04
C ASN A 448 -17.85 11.50 21.79
N PRO A 449 -17.95 12.79 21.41
CA PRO A 449 -18.90 13.74 21.99
C PRO A 449 -20.28 13.51 21.38
N ARG A 450 -20.94 12.41 21.77
CA ARG A 450 -22.30 12.06 21.30
C ARG A 450 -23.35 13.02 21.87
N ARG A 451 -23.42 14.22 21.28
CA ARG A 451 -24.53 15.17 21.39
C ARG A 451 -25.68 14.71 20.50
N GLU A 452 -26.90 14.95 20.96
CA GLU A 452 -28.12 14.59 20.25
C GLU A 452 -28.34 15.53 19.03
N ASP A 453 -27.90 16.78 19.14
CA ASP A 453 -28.09 17.87 18.16
C ASP A 453 -27.22 17.78 16.89
N GLY A 454 -26.35 16.78 16.79
CA GLY A 454 -25.49 16.58 15.61
C GLY A 454 -24.27 17.51 15.47
N GLU A 455 -24.09 18.49 16.37
CA GLU A 455 -23.00 19.47 16.32
C GLU A 455 -21.58 18.85 16.29
N VAL A 456 -20.68 19.51 15.54
CA VAL A 456 -19.23 19.24 15.56
C VAL A 456 -18.61 19.78 16.85
N GLU A 457 -17.89 18.95 17.60
CA GLU A 457 -17.09 19.43 18.72
C GLU A 457 -15.68 19.85 18.26
N TYR A 458 -15.27 21.07 18.60
CA TYR A 458 -13.94 21.59 18.34
C TYR A 458 -13.09 21.50 19.62
N VAL A 459 -12.06 20.65 19.58
CA VAL A 459 -11.17 20.35 20.72
C VAL A 459 -9.74 20.70 20.34
N HIS A 460 -9.06 21.48 21.18
CA HIS A 460 -7.63 21.69 21.10
C HIS A 460 -6.92 20.82 22.15
N ILE A 461 -5.90 20.06 21.75
CA ILE A 461 -5.05 19.30 22.68
C ILE A 461 -3.72 20.05 22.83
N ILE A 462 -3.44 20.49 24.07
CA ILE A 462 -2.25 21.27 24.43
C ILE A 462 -1.09 20.31 24.78
N THR A 463 -1.38 19.32 25.63
CA THR A 463 -0.43 18.29 26.08
C THR A 463 -1.03 16.91 25.82
N ALA A 464 -0.26 15.99 25.23
CA ALA A 464 -0.61 14.57 25.12
C ALA A 464 -0.27 13.80 26.42
N ALA A 465 -1.06 12.78 26.77
CA ALA A 465 -0.81 11.97 27.97
C ALA A 465 0.55 11.25 27.96
N PHE A 466 0.94 10.71 26.80
CA PHE A 466 2.27 10.20 26.54
C PHE A 466 2.93 11.01 25.43
N GLU A 467 4.17 11.41 25.65
CA GLU A 467 5.03 12.03 24.64
C GLU A 467 6.47 11.53 24.82
N SER A 468 7.15 11.24 23.72
CA SER A 468 8.57 10.92 23.70
C SER A 468 9.26 11.42 22.44
N LYS A 469 10.55 11.70 22.56
CA LYS A 469 11.47 11.97 21.44
C LYS A 469 12.72 11.09 21.61
N PRO A 470 13.19 10.38 20.58
CA PRO A 470 14.51 9.76 20.59
C PRO A 470 15.63 10.83 20.56
N PRO A 471 16.82 10.55 21.13
CA PRO A 471 17.91 11.53 21.23
C PRO A 471 18.51 11.86 19.85
N GLU A 472 18.75 13.16 19.59
CA GLU A 472 19.36 13.68 18.35
C GLU A 472 18.75 13.23 17.00
N THR A 473 17.51 12.72 17.02
CA THR A 473 16.83 12.18 15.82
C THR A 473 15.32 12.44 15.92
N ILE A 474 14.53 11.93 14.97
CA ILE A 474 13.07 12.05 14.96
C ILE A 474 12.41 10.69 14.75
N CYS A 475 11.20 10.52 15.27
CA CYS A 475 10.31 9.44 14.86
C CYS A 475 9.76 9.68 13.45
N THR A 476 9.60 8.61 12.67
CA THR A 476 9.23 8.67 11.25
C THR A 476 7.96 7.89 10.93
N CYS A 477 7.79 6.72 11.55
CA CYS A 477 6.68 5.78 11.40
C CYS A 477 6.43 5.06 12.74
N LEU A 478 5.22 4.54 12.97
CA LEU A 478 4.84 3.90 14.22
C LEU A 478 3.96 2.66 14.02
N THR A 479 4.04 1.72 14.97
CA THR A 479 3.16 0.55 15.05
C THR A 479 2.91 0.14 16.49
N TRP A 480 1.82 -0.59 16.74
CA TRP A 480 1.49 -1.16 18.04
C TRP A 480 1.95 -2.62 18.10
N LEU A 481 2.52 -3.03 19.23
CA LEU A 481 2.89 -4.43 19.52
C LEU A 481 1.85 -5.11 20.43
N SER A 482 1.30 -4.34 21.36
CA SER A 482 0.13 -4.68 22.19
C SER A 482 -0.42 -3.37 22.77
N SER A 483 -1.53 -3.38 23.52
CA SER A 483 -2.04 -2.14 24.14
C SER A 483 -1.04 -1.46 25.09
N ARG A 484 -0.13 -2.25 25.67
CA ARG A 484 0.92 -1.78 26.58
C ARG A 484 2.15 -1.24 25.83
N ASN A 485 2.37 -1.61 24.58
CA ASN A 485 3.65 -1.47 23.88
C ASN A 485 3.51 -0.81 22.51
N ILE A 486 4.15 0.35 22.34
CA ILE A 486 4.19 1.11 21.08
C ILE A 486 5.63 1.20 20.58
N ALA A 487 5.82 1.05 19.26
CA ALA A 487 7.12 1.09 18.60
C ALA A 487 7.16 2.18 17.52
N ALA A 488 8.33 2.81 17.34
CA ALA A 488 8.57 3.80 16.28
C ALA A 488 9.89 3.55 15.56
N GLY A 489 9.90 3.76 14.25
CA GLY A 489 11.13 3.90 13.47
C GLY A 489 11.67 5.33 13.56
N THR A 490 12.98 5.50 13.38
CA THR A 490 13.66 6.80 13.41
C THR A 490 14.36 7.17 12.09
N ALA A 491 14.75 8.43 11.98
CA ALA A 491 15.45 8.96 10.81
C ALA A 491 16.92 8.47 10.69
N ASP A 492 17.51 7.97 11.78
CA ASP A 492 18.88 7.42 11.86
C ASP A 492 18.93 5.88 11.83
N GLY A 493 17.85 5.23 11.38
CA GLY A 493 17.78 3.77 11.22
C GLY A 493 17.56 2.97 12.49
N CYS A 494 17.22 3.61 13.61
CA CYS A 494 16.86 2.93 14.85
C CYS A 494 15.37 2.60 14.93
N VAL A 495 15.05 1.55 15.69
CA VAL A 495 13.71 1.31 16.22
C VAL A 495 13.73 1.54 17.72
N ALA A 496 12.73 2.27 18.20
CA ALA A 496 12.49 2.58 19.60
C ALA A 496 11.18 1.91 20.07
N ILE A 497 11.16 1.29 21.25
CA ILE A 497 9.94 0.68 21.83
C ILE A 497 9.73 1.18 23.27
N TRP A 498 8.50 1.57 23.58
CA TRP A 498 8.07 2.06 24.89
C TRP A 498 6.93 1.22 25.46
N THR A 499 7.02 0.94 26.76
CA THR A 499 5.95 0.34 27.57
C THR A 499 5.18 1.47 28.24
N LEU A 500 3.94 1.74 27.79
CA LEU A 500 3.15 2.90 28.22
C LEU A 500 2.91 2.95 29.74
N PRO A 501 2.51 1.86 30.44
CA PRO A 501 2.31 1.89 31.89
C PRO A 501 3.55 2.33 32.68
N ASP A 502 4.71 1.78 32.32
CA ASP A 502 5.95 1.98 33.05
C ASP A 502 6.52 3.37 32.78
N VAL A 503 6.30 3.91 31.58
CA VAL A 503 6.57 5.32 31.26
C VAL A 503 5.65 6.23 32.07
N LEU A 504 4.32 6.07 31.93
CA LEU A 504 3.33 6.98 32.52
C LEU A 504 3.46 7.06 34.05
N ARG A 505 3.75 5.93 34.71
CA ARG A 505 4.05 5.88 36.14
C ARG A 505 5.30 6.70 36.51
N ARG A 506 6.41 6.54 35.77
CA ARG A 506 7.66 7.32 36.01
C ARG A 506 7.49 8.81 35.70
N THR A 507 6.83 9.15 34.60
CA THR A 507 6.57 10.56 34.23
C THR A 507 5.61 11.24 35.21
N SER A 508 4.74 10.49 35.90
CA SER A 508 3.91 11.06 36.98
C SER A 508 4.68 11.38 38.28
N SER A 509 5.90 10.87 38.47
CA SER A 509 6.72 11.10 39.66
C SER A 509 8.00 11.93 39.43
N MET A 510 8.42 12.11 38.18
CA MET A 510 9.62 12.88 37.80
C MET A 510 9.28 14.18 37.07
N LYS A 511 10.04 15.24 37.32
CA LYS A 511 9.90 16.54 36.61
C LYS A 511 10.32 16.51 35.13
N SER A 512 10.96 15.43 34.65
CA SER A 512 11.28 15.27 33.23
C SER A 512 10.19 14.49 32.51
N ARG A 513 9.65 15.05 31.43
CA ARG A 513 8.70 14.37 30.53
C ARG A 513 9.40 13.44 29.51
N GLU A 514 10.73 13.47 29.42
CA GLU A 514 11.48 12.74 28.38
C GLU A 514 11.58 11.24 28.66
N SER A 515 10.63 10.53 28.07
CA SER A 515 10.38 9.12 28.33
C SER A 515 11.30 8.22 27.51
N ARG A 516 12.37 7.70 28.13
CA ARG A 516 13.31 6.79 27.43
C ARG A 516 12.65 5.45 27.04
N PRO A 517 12.86 4.96 25.81
CA PRO A 517 12.42 3.63 25.40
C PRO A 517 13.22 2.54 26.15
N TRP A 518 12.66 1.32 26.23
CA TRP A 518 13.38 0.15 26.77
C TRP A 518 14.20 -0.57 25.70
N PHE A 519 13.73 -0.53 24.45
CA PHE A 519 14.44 -1.00 23.26
C PHE A 519 14.89 0.21 22.45
N TYR A 520 16.18 0.31 22.14
CA TYR A 520 16.69 1.28 21.17
C TYR A 520 17.87 0.67 20.41
N GLN A 521 17.62 0.18 19.19
CA GLN A 521 18.64 -0.50 18.38
C GLN A 521 18.56 -0.07 16.93
N ARG A 522 19.74 0.12 16.32
CA ARG A 522 19.88 0.41 14.89
C ARG A 522 19.62 -0.86 14.08
N LEU A 523 18.49 -0.89 13.39
CA LEU A 523 18.10 -1.99 12.48
C LEU A 523 18.40 -1.67 11.01
N HIS A 524 18.50 -0.39 10.63
CA HIS A 524 18.82 0.08 9.28
C HIS A 524 19.96 1.10 9.27
N GLN A 525 20.49 1.43 8.08
CA GLN A 525 21.54 2.44 7.93
C GLN A 525 21.01 3.87 7.72
N SER A 526 19.70 4.04 7.48
CA SER A 526 19.08 5.31 7.07
C SER A 526 17.63 5.40 7.54
N TYR A 527 16.94 6.47 7.17
CA TYR A 527 15.55 6.78 7.50
C TYR A 527 14.63 5.56 7.33
N ILE A 528 13.96 5.12 8.41
CA ILE A 528 12.94 4.07 8.34
C ILE A 528 11.66 4.71 7.79
N HIS A 529 11.20 4.24 6.63
CA HIS A 529 10.01 4.77 5.96
C HIS A 529 8.71 4.14 6.49
N SER A 530 8.70 2.81 6.72
CA SER A 530 7.57 2.10 7.31
C SER A 530 8.01 1.04 8.32
N LEU A 531 7.16 0.82 9.31
CA LEU A 531 7.30 -0.12 10.42
C LEU A 531 5.94 -0.79 10.64
N THR A 532 5.92 -2.12 10.71
CA THR A 532 4.72 -2.90 10.99
C THR A 532 5.08 -4.08 11.91
N SER A 533 4.16 -4.44 12.81
CA SER A 533 4.28 -5.64 13.65
C SER A 533 3.59 -6.83 12.98
N GLY A 534 4.04 -8.04 13.28
CA GLY A 534 3.30 -9.27 13.02
C GLY A 534 2.04 -9.45 13.88
N TYR A 535 1.58 -8.41 14.59
CA TYR A 535 0.31 -8.40 15.31
C TYR A 535 -0.88 -8.61 14.34
N PRO A 536 -1.90 -9.42 14.69
CA PRO A 536 -2.10 -10.06 15.98
C PRO A 536 -1.42 -11.43 16.17
N SER A 537 -1.03 -12.16 15.12
CA SER A 537 -0.50 -13.53 15.31
C SER A 537 0.83 -13.56 16.07
N ARG A 538 1.80 -12.75 15.63
CA ARG A 538 3.23 -12.78 15.99
C ARG A 538 3.72 -11.37 16.33
N PRO A 539 3.23 -10.73 17.42
CA PRO A 539 3.63 -9.36 17.80
C PRO A 539 5.12 -9.19 18.13
N HIS A 540 5.85 -10.28 18.36
CA HIS A 540 7.31 -10.29 18.53
C HIS A 540 8.08 -10.05 17.23
N LEU A 541 7.45 -10.24 16.07
CA LEU A 541 8.05 -9.98 14.78
C LEU A 541 7.84 -8.52 14.41
N LEU A 542 8.91 -7.78 14.21
CA LEU A 542 8.89 -6.46 13.57
C LEU A 542 9.36 -6.57 12.13
N ILE A 543 8.67 -5.86 11.24
CA ILE A 543 9.05 -5.71 9.84
C ILE A 543 9.25 -4.23 9.55
N THR A 544 10.41 -3.89 9.02
CA THR A 544 10.82 -2.51 8.72
C THR A 544 11.25 -2.35 7.27
N TYR A 545 10.95 -1.19 6.69
CA TYR A 545 11.45 -0.76 5.39
C TYR A 545 12.13 0.62 5.52
N SER A 546 13.27 0.79 4.86
CA SER A 546 14.09 2.01 4.92
C SER A 546 14.61 2.42 3.55
N PHE A 547 14.96 3.70 3.42
CA PHE A 547 15.69 4.22 2.27
C PHE A 547 17.17 3.74 2.19
N ASP A 548 17.61 2.83 3.07
CA ASP A 548 18.78 1.98 2.75
C ASP A 548 18.48 0.97 1.61
N GLY A 549 17.20 0.79 1.25
CA GLY A 549 16.72 -0.06 0.16
C GLY A 549 16.35 -1.47 0.60
N LEU A 550 16.39 -1.79 1.89
CA LEU A 550 16.08 -3.12 2.42
C LEU A 550 14.72 -3.12 3.11
N VAL A 551 13.99 -4.23 2.95
CA VAL A 551 12.99 -4.67 3.93
C VAL A 551 13.68 -5.66 4.87
N ARG A 552 13.42 -5.56 6.18
CA ARG A 552 13.97 -6.48 7.19
C ARG A 552 12.84 -7.05 8.04
N ALA A 553 13.02 -8.28 8.50
CA ALA A 553 12.20 -8.91 9.52
C ALA A 553 13.08 -9.25 10.72
N THR A 554 12.73 -8.76 11.90
CA THR A 554 13.52 -8.83 13.14
C THR A 554 12.65 -9.33 14.28
N ASP A 555 13.09 -10.36 14.99
CA ASP A 555 12.47 -10.77 16.24
C ASP A 555 12.96 -9.89 17.41
N ILE A 556 12.05 -9.18 18.08
CA ILE A 556 12.40 -8.27 19.18
C ILE A 556 12.98 -8.98 20.42
N ARG A 557 12.87 -10.31 20.50
CA ARG A 557 13.45 -11.12 21.59
C ARG A 557 14.96 -11.32 21.44
N SER A 558 15.45 -11.35 20.20
CA SER A 558 16.83 -11.70 19.84
C SER A 558 17.36 -10.87 18.64
N PRO A 559 17.12 -9.54 18.59
CA PRO A 559 17.21 -8.75 17.36
C PRO A 559 18.58 -8.80 16.65
N THR A 560 19.66 -8.95 17.42
CA THR A 560 21.05 -9.05 16.91
C THR A 560 21.34 -10.37 16.17
N TYR A 561 20.57 -11.43 16.42
CA TYR A 561 20.74 -12.76 15.83
C TYR A 561 19.61 -13.09 14.85
N ASP A 562 18.37 -12.80 15.23
CA ASP A 562 17.16 -13.19 14.52
C ASP A 562 16.63 -12.02 13.66
N THR A 563 17.50 -11.52 12.76
CA THR A 563 17.16 -10.53 11.72
C THR A 563 17.44 -11.10 10.33
N VAL A 564 16.44 -11.10 9.46
CA VAL A 564 16.53 -11.52 8.05
C VAL A 564 16.26 -10.32 7.13
N VAL A 565 16.98 -10.23 6.01
CA VAL A 565 16.85 -9.13 5.03
C VAL A 565 16.23 -9.62 3.72
N SER A 566 15.52 -8.74 3.02
CA SER A 566 15.07 -8.95 1.65
C SER A 566 16.20 -8.73 0.62
N GLN A 567 15.91 -9.02 -0.65
CA GLN A 567 16.63 -8.37 -1.76
C GLN A 567 16.54 -6.84 -1.64
N ARG A 568 17.58 -6.13 -2.06
CA ARG A 568 17.69 -4.66 -1.97
C ARG A 568 17.06 -3.97 -3.17
N SER A 569 16.10 -3.08 -2.94
CA SER A 569 15.58 -2.15 -3.94
C SER A 569 16.59 -1.03 -4.26
N ARG A 570 16.57 -0.54 -5.50
CA ARG A 570 17.36 0.63 -5.94
C ARG A 570 16.60 1.95 -5.81
N ILE A 571 15.28 1.90 -5.69
CA ILE A 571 14.36 3.06 -5.63
C ILE A 571 13.55 2.97 -4.33
N ALA A 572 13.04 4.11 -3.85
CA ALA A 572 12.08 4.14 -2.74
C ALA A 572 10.86 3.27 -3.06
N GLN A 573 10.49 2.39 -2.13
CA GLN A 573 9.33 1.50 -2.24
C GLN A 573 8.15 2.08 -1.46
N GLY A 574 6.94 1.56 -1.72
CA GLY A 574 5.77 1.90 -0.90
C GLY A 574 5.93 1.45 0.56
N PRO A 575 4.95 1.71 1.44
CA PRO A 575 4.99 1.19 2.80
C PRO A 575 4.97 -0.35 2.83
N VAL A 576 5.58 -0.93 3.86
CA VAL A 576 5.45 -2.36 4.19
C VAL A 576 4.33 -2.55 5.23
N ILE A 577 3.52 -3.59 5.07
CA ILE A 577 2.41 -3.94 5.96
C ILE A 577 2.34 -5.45 6.20
N TRP A 578 1.89 -5.89 7.38
CA TRP A 578 1.63 -7.30 7.67
C TRP A 578 0.28 -7.75 7.10
N HIS A 579 0.24 -8.93 6.46
CA HIS A 579 -0.99 -9.63 6.11
C HIS A 579 -1.10 -10.92 6.92
N ASP A 580 -1.84 -10.82 8.03
CA ASP A 580 -1.94 -11.89 9.03
C ASP A 580 -2.48 -13.19 8.42
N LEU A 581 -3.45 -13.11 7.50
CA LEU A 581 -4.03 -14.30 6.88
C LEU A 581 -3.06 -15.10 5.99
N THR A 582 -1.93 -14.54 5.55
CA THR A 582 -0.88 -15.30 4.84
C THR A 582 0.44 -15.39 5.62
N GLN A 583 0.46 -14.89 6.86
CA GLN A 583 1.65 -14.79 7.71
C GLN A 583 2.87 -14.24 6.93
N SER A 584 2.65 -13.15 6.18
CA SER A 584 3.64 -12.54 5.31
C SER A 584 3.59 -11.00 5.35
N ALA A 585 4.72 -10.36 5.08
CA ALA A 585 4.78 -8.92 4.85
C ALA A 585 4.49 -8.62 3.37
N LEU A 586 3.69 -7.60 3.11
CA LEU A 586 3.38 -7.10 1.76
C LEU A 586 4.07 -5.75 1.52
N ASN A 587 4.63 -5.56 0.34
CA ASN A 587 5.26 -4.32 -0.09
C ASN A 587 5.22 -4.18 -1.62
N ILE A 588 5.31 -2.96 -2.14
CA ILE A 588 5.22 -2.66 -3.58
C ILE A 588 6.56 -2.13 -4.06
N ASP A 589 7.08 -2.72 -5.13
CA ASP A 589 8.41 -2.41 -5.66
C ASP A 589 8.42 -1.33 -6.77
N ASP A 590 9.63 -1.09 -7.26
CA ASP A 590 9.98 -0.20 -8.37
C ASP A 590 9.47 -0.67 -9.75
N ASN A 591 9.01 -1.92 -9.85
CA ASN A 591 8.40 -2.52 -11.04
C ASN A 591 6.86 -2.58 -10.92
N PHE A 592 6.29 -1.70 -10.08
CA PHE A 592 4.86 -1.59 -9.74
C PHE A 592 4.24 -2.94 -9.33
N THR A 593 5.04 -3.81 -8.71
CA THR A 593 4.67 -5.19 -8.40
C THR A 593 4.51 -5.35 -6.89
N LEU A 594 3.30 -5.76 -6.47
CA LEU A 594 2.99 -6.15 -5.10
C LEU A 594 3.70 -7.48 -4.80
N LYS A 595 4.66 -7.45 -3.89
CA LYS A 595 5.46 -8.59 -3.43
C LYS A 595 5.06 -9.00 -2.01
N SER A 596 5.09 -10.31 -1.75
CA SER A 596 4.90 -10.90 -0.43
C SER A 596 6.17 -11.61 0.04
N TYR A 597 6.56 -11.34 1.28
CA TYR A 597 7.70 -11.92 1.98
C TYR A 597 7.15 -12.77 3.13
N GLY A 598 7.02 -14.09 2.90
CA GLY A 598 6.52 -15.02 3.93
C GLY A 598 7.48 -15.10 5.10
N HIS A 599 7.00 -15.07 6.35
CA HIS A 599 7.88 -14.90 7.52
C HIS A 599 8.98 -15.99 7.66
N ARG A 600 8.74 -17.22 7.18
CA ARG A 600 9.75 -18.30 7.14
C ARG A 600 10.67 -18.25 5.92
N LEU A 601 10.25 -17.60 4.84
CA LEU A 601 10.95 -17.50 3.55
C LEU A 601 11.32 -16.04 3.22
N PHE A 602 11.61 -15.22 4.22
CA PHE A 602 11.65 -13.76 4.08
C PHE A 602 12.71 -13.23 3.09
N HIS A 603 13.76 -13.99 2.82
CA HIS A 603 14.75 -13.70 1.78
C HIS A 603 14.18 -13.77 0.35
N LYS A 604 13.01 -14.39 0.16
CA LYS A 604 12.39 -14.70 -1.14
C LYS A 604 11.02 -14.05 -1.26
N ALA A 605 10.93 -13.01 -2.09
CA ALA A 605 9.66 -12.42 -2.49
C ALA A 605 8.88 -13.34 -3.43
N VAL A 606 7.55 -13.39 -3.27
CA VAL A 606 6.62 -13.90 -4.28
C VAL A 606 5.80 -12.72 -4.81
N SER A 607 5.86 -12.47 -6.11
CA SER A 607 5.05 -11.43 -6.76
C SER A 607 3.59 -11.86 -6.82
N ILE A 608 2.74 -11.11 -6.10
CA ILE A 608 1.29 -11.28 -6.02
C ILE A 608 0.62 -10.71 -7.26
N ALA A 609 0.81 -9.42 -7.53
CA ALA A 609 0.08 -8.68 -8.56
C ALA A 609 0.98 -7.59 -9.17
N ARG A 610 0.66 -7.16 -10.39
CA ARG A 610 1.31 -6.03 -11.09
C ARG A 610 0.27 -4.92 -11.27
N LEU A 611 0.70 -3.68 -11.05
CA LEU A 611 -0.14 -2.48 -10.99
C LEU A 611 0.20 -1.54 -12.16
N THR A 612 -0.67 -0.57 -12.41
CA THR A 612 -0.47 0.47 -13.45
C THR A 612 0.58 1.51 -13.08
N ALA A 613 0.76 1.79 -11.78
CA ALA A 613 1.67 2.81 -11.27
C ALA A 613 2.16 2.46 -9.86
N PHE A 614 3.03 3.32 -9.32
CA PHE A 614 3.58 3.19 -7.97
C PHE A 614 2.49 3.23 -6.90
N GLY A 615 2.51 2.27 -5.97
CA GLY A 615 1.59 2.21 -4.84
C GLY A 615 2.04 3.11 -3.69
N ALA A 616 1.27 4.15 -3.40
CA ALA A 616 1.54 5.11 -2.33
C ALA A 616 1.22 4.55 -0.93
N ASP A 617 0.18 3.71 -0.82
CA ASP A 617 -0.26 3.11 0.45
C ASP A 617 -0.93 1.74 0.19
N VAL A 618 -0.90 0.86 1.18
CA VAL A 618 -1.47 -0.49 1.11
C VAL A 618 -2.15 -0.87 2.43
N SER A 619 -3.34 -1.45 2.33
CA SER A 619 -4.15 -1.88 3.46
C SER A 619 -4.46 -3.37 3.40
N THR A 620 -4.38 -4.01 4.57
CA THR A 620 -4.67 -5.42 4.81
C THR A 620 -5.80 -5.54 5.83
N SER A 621 -6.52 -6.65 5.81
CA SER A 621 -7.58 -6.95 6.77
C SER A 621 -7.22 -8.17 7.61
N CYS A 622 -7.71 -8.20 8.85
CA CYS A 622 -7.68 -9.39 9.71
C CYS A 622 -8.99 -10.19 9.64
N LEU A 623 -9.90 -9.83 8.72
CA LEU A 623 -11.25 -10.36 8.57
C LEU A 623 -11.50 -11.06 7.22
N HIS A 624 -10.65 -10.82 6.22
CA HIS A 624 -10.74 -11.37 4.88
C HIS A 624 -9.39 -11.23 4.15
N ALA A 625 -9.15 -12.02 3.10
CA ALA A 625 -7.85 -12.08 2.42
C ALA A 625 -7.56 -10.93 1.44
N SER A 626 -8.56 -10.13 1.07
CA SER A 626 -8.40 -9.04 0.09
C SER A 626 -7.44 -7.94 0.55
N VAL A 627 -6.46 -7.64 -0.28
CA VAL A 627 -5.49 -6.55 -0.10
C VAL A 627 -5.92 -5.37 -0.96
N LEU A 628 -5.90 -4.16 -0.38
CA LEU A 628 -6.29 -2.90 -1.01
C LEU A 628 -5.04 -2.04 -1.23
N VAL A 629 -4.85 -1.49 -2.44
CA VAL A 629 -3.68 -0.69 -2.82
C VAL A 629 -4.13 0.63 -3.45
N GLY A 630 -3.58 1.74 -2.98
CA GLY A 630 -3.76 3.06 -3.59
C GLY A 630 -2.55 3.48 -4.41
N CYS A 631 -2.76 3.89 -5.66
CA CYS A 631 -1.68 4.25 -6.59
C CYS A 631 -1.61 5.75 -6.90
N VAL A 632 -0.41 6.22 -7.28
CA VAL A 632 -0.15 7.62 -7.62
C VAL A 632 -0.81 8.11 -8.91
N ASP A 633 -1.29 7.19 -9.76
CA ASP A 633 -2.10 7.46 -10.94
C ASP A 633 -3.59 7.66 -10.63
N GLY A 634 -3.96 7.63 -9.34
CA GLY A 634 -5.34 7.78 -8.88
C GLY A 634 -6.16 6.49 -8.92
N THR A 635 -5.58 5.35 -9.30
CA THR A 635 -6.27 4.05 -9.26
C THR A 635 -6.25 3.42 -7.86
N VAL A 636 -7.27 2.62 -7.56
CA VAL A 636 -7.37 1.79 -6.36
C VAL A 636 -7.58 0.34 -6.76
N TRP A 637 -6.62 -0.52 -6.41
CA TRP A 637 -6.62 -1.94 -6.78
C TRP A 637 -6.94 -2.85 -5.60
N VAL A 638 -7.70 -3.91 -5.87
CA VAL A 638 -7.99 -4.99 -4.92
C VAL A 638 -7.56 -6.34 -5.50
N THR A 639 -6.93 -7.20 -4.67
CA THR A 639 -6.47 -8.54 -5.07
C THR A 639 -6.46 -9.53 -3.90
N ASN A 640 -6.64 -10.82 -4.17
CA ASN A 640 -6.50 -11.91 -3.18
C ASN A 640 -5.16 -12.65 -3.36
N PRO A 641 -4.21 -12.55 -2.39
CA PRO A 641 -2.89 -13.16 -2.51
C PRO A 641 -2.89 -14.69 -2.35
N ILE A 642 -3.91 -15.30 -1.74
CA ILE A 642 -3.90 -16.73 -1.35
C ILE A 642 -3.68 -17.65 -2.56
N ARG A 643 -4.37 -17.41 -3.68
CA ARG A 643 -4.27 -18.26 -4.88
C ARG A 643 -2.83 -18.32 -5.41
N ARG A 644 -2.19 -17.14 -5.52
CA ARG A 644 -0.85 -16.93 -6.08
C ARG A 644 0.26 -17.38 -5.13
N LEU A 645 0.08 -17.23 -3.82
CA LEU A 645 1.02 -17.74 -2.80
C LEU A 645 0.98 -19.28 -2.69
N ARG A 646 -0.20 -19.89 -2.86
CA ARG A 646 -0.35 -21.36 -2.89
C ARG A 646 0.22 -21.97 -4.17
N ASP A 647 0.08 -21.30 -5.31
CA ASP A 647 0.76 -21.70 -6.55
C ASP A 647 1.06 -20.51 -7.46
N HIS A 648 2.36 -20.28 -7.65
CA HIS A 648 2.96 -19.32 -8.58
C HIS A 648 2.58 -19.50 -10.06
N LYS A 649 1.94 -20.61 -10.46
CA LYS A 649 1.41 -20.80 -11.82
C LYS A 649 0.07 -20.12 -12.06
N HIS A 650 -0.74 -19.83 -11.02
CA HIS A 650 -1.99 -19.09 -11.19
C HIS A 650 -1.68 -17.65 -11.61
N LYS A 651 -2.23 -17.18 -12.74
CA LYS A 651 -2.26 -15.74 -13.05
C LYS A 651 -3.05 -15.02 -11.94
N PRO A 652 -2.53 -13.92 -11.38
CA PRO A 652 -3.27 -13.18 -10.35
C PRO A 652 -4.49 -12.46 -10.92
N LEU A 653 -5.51 -12.35 -10.07
CA LEU A 653 -6.70 -11.55 -10.32
C LEU A 653 -6.53 -10.20 -9.62
N VAL A 654 -6.82 -9.13 -10.34
CA VAL A 654 -6.84 -7.77 -9.80
C VAL A 654 -8.14 -7.08 -10.25
N GLN A 655 -8.59 -6.11 -9.48
CA GLN A 655 -9.74 -5.29 -9.85
C GLN A 655 -9.48 -3.84 -9.46
N CYS A 656 -9.67 -2.93 -10.41
CA CYS A 656 -9.74 -1.51 -10.09
C CYS A 656 -11.14 -1.23 -9.51
N VAL A 657 -11.23 -0.80 -8.26
CA VAL A 657 -12.53 -0.50 -7.63
C VAL A 657 -12.94 0.97 -7.84
N LEU A 658 -11.95 1.83 -8.06
CA LEU A 658 -12.08 3.28 -8.17
C LEU A 658 -10.91 3.84 -8.98
N LYS A 659 -11.18 4.79 -9.88
CA LYS A 659 -10.15 5.70 -10.41
C LYS A 659 -10.57 7.14 -10.18
N HIS A 660 -9.68 7.92 -9.59
CA HIS A 660 -9.80 9.35 -9.38
C HIS A 660 -8.81 10.08 -10.29
N GLU A 661 -9.28 11.01 -11.12
CA GLU A 661 -8.44 11.82 -12.02
C GLU A 661 -8.62 13.31 -11.66
N TRP A 662 -7.53 14.08 -11.60
CA TRP A 662 -7.60 15.53 -11.38
C TRP A 662 -6.94 16.31 -12.53
N ARG A 663 -7.60 17.37 -12.98
CA ARG A 663 -7.12 18.31 -14.00
C ARG A 663 -6.94 19.70 -13.39
N ARG A 664 -5.78 20.32 -13.62
CA ARG A 664 -5.53 21.74 -13.29
C ARG A 664 -6.38 22.68 -14.14
N ALA A 665 -6.72 23.85 -13.60
CA ALA A 665 -7.27 24.97 -14.36
C ALA A 665 -6.38 25.31 -15.58
N LEU A 666 -6.99 25.47 -16.76
CA LEU A 666 -6.30 25.91 -17.96
C LEU A 666 -6.28 27.44 -17.99
N THR A 667 -5.09 28.03 -17.83
CA THR A 667 -4.90 29.48 -17.90
C THR A 667 -4.60 29.93 -19.33
N ARG A 668 -5.22 31.03 -19.77
CA ARG A 668 -4.78 31.74 -20.99
C ARG A 668 -3.50 32.50 -20.64
N HIS A 669 -2.34 32.04 -21.14
CA HIS A 669 -1.08 32.78 -21.05
C HIS A 669 -0.54 33.12 -22.45
N ASN A 670 -0.06 34.35 -22.64
CA ASN A 670 0.67 34.72 -23.85
C ASN A 670 2.05 34.05 -23.84
N SER A 671 2.46 33.52 -25.00
CA SER A 671 3.60 32.61 -25.14
C SER A 671 4.94 33.25 -24.76
N ALA A 672 5.50 32.85 -23.61
CA ALA A 672 6.82 33.29 -23.15
C ALA A 672 7.62 32.22 -22.38
N SER A 673 6.94 31.32 -21.64
CA SER A 673 7.56 30.28 -20.82
C SER A 673 6.91 28.91 -21.07
N GLY A 674 7.59 28.02 -21.78
CA GLY A 674 7.05 26.70 -22.11
C GLY A 674 6.89 25.80 -20.88
N GLY A 675 5.67 25.29 -20.64
CA GLY A 675 5.35 24.39 -19.53
C GLY A 675 3.85 24.29 -19.20
N SER A 676 3.04 25.25 -19.64
CA SER A 676 1.58 25.17 -19.65
C SER A 676 1.07 24.32 -20.81
N HIS A 677 -0.06 23.63 -20.59
CA HIS A 677 -0.94 23.24 -21.69
C HIS A 677 -1.80 24.47 -22.03
N ASP A 678 -1.56 25.09 -23.18
CA ASP A 678 -2.27 26.30 -23.58
C ASP A 678 -3.63 25.95 -24.20
N LEU A 679 -4.69 26.73 -23.92
CA LEU A 679 -5.98 26.59 -24.62
C LEU A 679 -5.82 26.67 -26.16
N ASN A 680 -4.81 27.38 -26.65
CA ASN A 680 -4.51 27.51 -28.08
C ASN A 680 -4.03 26.19 -28.70
N THR A 681 -3.38 25.30 -27.92
CA THR A 681 -2.92 24.00 -28.42
C THR A 681 -4.09 23.05 -28.73
N LEU A 682 -5.17 23.12 -27.92
CA LEU A 682 -6.42 22.42 -28.19
C LEU A 682 -7.04 22.91 -29.51
N LYS A 683 -7.22 24.23 -29.66
CA LYS A 683 -7.80 24.82 -30.88
C LYS A 683 -6.99 24.49 -32.15
N SER A 684 -5.66 24.42 -32.07
CA SER A 684 -4.81 24.07 -33.22
C SER A 684 -4.92 22.62 -33.72
N ASN A 685 -5.60 21.72 -32.98
CA ASN A 685 -5.85 20.34 -33.41
C ASN A 685 -7.25 20.14 -34.02
N GLN A 686 -8.17 21.11 -33.93
CA GLN A 686 -9.59 20.97 -34.34
C GLN A 686 -9.82 21.15 -35.86
N ASN A 687 -8.84 20.88 -36.72
CA ASN A 687 -8.96 21.06 -38.18
C ASN A 687 -9.95 20.11 -38.90
N ASN A 688 -10.75 19.32 -38.18
CA ASN A 688 -11.71 18.34 -38.71
C ASN A 688 -12.85 17.99 -37.71
N ALA A 689 -13.18 18.88 -36.78
CA ALA A 689 -14.32 18.72 -35.86
C ALA A 689 -15.15 19.99 -35.87
N GLU A 690 -16.48 19.85 -35.95
CA GLU A 690 -17.41 20.98 -36.01
C GLU A 690 -17.36 21.83 -34.73
N ASP A 691 -17.64 23.14 -34.85
CA ASP A 691 -17.42 24.16 -33.82
C ASP A 691 -18.37 23.99 -32.61
N THR A 692 -18.03 23.05 -31.74
CA THR A 692 -18.52 22.98 -30.35
C THR A 692 -17.87 24.10 -29.54
N GLU A 693 -18.63 25.15 -29.24
CA GLU A 693 -18.19 26.28 -28.41
C GLU A 693 -18.03 25.86 -26.94
N HIS A 694 -16.88 25.25 -26.61
CA HIS A 694 -16.57 24.78 -25.26
C HIS A 694 -16.68 25.92 -24.23
N PRO A 695 -17.50 25.80 -23.16
CA PRO A 695 -17.70 26.87 -22.18
C PRO A 695 -16.39 27.15 -21.42
N GLU A 696 -15.75 28.29 -21.73
CA GLU A 696 -14.43 28.64 -21.19
C GLU A 696 -14.42 28.76 -19.65
N SER A 697 -15.60 28.96 -19.05
CA SER A 697 -15.85 28.95 -17.60
C SER A 697 -15.48 27.64 -16.90
N VAL A 698 -15.52 26.49 -17.59
CA VAL A 698 -15.18 25.18 -17.01
C VAL A 698 -13.73 24.78 -17.29
N LEU A 699 -13.21 25.11 -18.48
CA LEU A 699 -11.79 24.89 -18.79
C LEU A 699 -10.87 25.68 -17.82
N THR A 700 -11.28 26.90 -17.46
CA THR A 700 -10.58 27.78 -16.50
C THR A 700 -10.71 27.37 -15.03
N ARG A 701 -11.50 26.34 -14.71
CA ARG A 701 -11.56 25.71 -13.37
C ARG A 701 -10.76 24.40 -13.32
N PRO A 702 -10.26 24.00 -12.13
CA PRO A 702 -9.85 22.62 -11.91
C PRO A 702 -11.06 21.68 -11.97
N LEU A 703 -10.83 20.41 -12.30
CA LEU A 703 -11.86 19.37 -12.32
C LEU A 703 -11.35 18.08 -11.67
N ILE A 704 -12.27 17.38 -11.02
CA ILE A 704 -12.12 15.99 -10.60
C ILE A 704 -12.98 15.11 -11.50
N ARG A 705 -12.52 13.91 -11.83
CA ARG A 705 -13.33 12.86 -12.45
C ARG A 705 -13.23 11.58 -11.65
N ILE A 706 -14.38 10.93 -11.44
CA ILE A 706 -14.48 9.69 -10.66
C ILE A 706 -15.09 8.59 -11.54
N LEU A 707 -14.38 7.46 -11.62
CA LEU A 707 -14.78 6.26 -12.36
C LEU A 707 -14.87 5.06 -11.42
N THR A 708 -15.90 4.25 -11.58
CA THR A 708 -16.15 3.03 -10.79
C THR A 708 -16.74 1.93 -11.68
N GLY A 709 -16.82 0.69 -11.18
CA GLY A 709 -17.44 -0.43 -11.90
C GLY A 709 -16.52 -1.15 -12.89
N PHE A 710 -15.19 -1.08 -12.73
CA PHE A 710 -14.29 -1.87 -13.55
C PHE A 710 -14.40 -3.37 -13.23
N LYS A 711 -14.34 -4.19 -14.28
CA LYS A 711 -14.37 -5.66 -14.19
C LYS A 711 -13.04 -6.20 -13.64
N ILE A 712 -13.08 -7.41 -13.09
CA ILE A 712 -11.88 -8.15 -12.67
C ILE A 712 -11.03 -8.46 -13.91
N THR A 713 -9.72 -8.23 -13.83
CA THR A 713 -8.76 -8.58 -14.89
C THR A 713 -7.74 -9.60 -14.38
N GLN A 714 -7.19 -10.40 -15.30
CA GLN A 714 -6.00 -11.21 -15.02
C GLN A 714 -4.77 -10.42 -15.41
N THR A 715 -3.78 -10.30 -14.53
CA THR A 715 -2.50 -9.65 -14.87
C THR A 715 -1.46 -10.69 -15.20
N ASP A 716 -0.78 -10.57 -16.35
CA ASP A 716 0.43 -11.34 -16.58
C ASP A 716 1.62 -10.76 -15.82
N MET A 717 2.43 -11.67 -15.28
CA MET A 717 3.57 -11.33 -14.41
C MET A 717 4.92 -11.40 -15.15
N GLY A 718 4.89 -11.59 -16.47
CA GLY A 718 6.05 -11.43 -17.33
C GLY A 718 6.38 -9.94 -17.54
N GLN A 719 7.52 -9.66 -18.17
CA GLN A 719 7.71 -8.37 -18.83
C GLN A 719 6.80 -8.32 -20.06
N GLU A 720 6.06 -7.23 -20.23
CA GLU A 720 5.33 -7.00 -21.48
C GLU A 720 6.31 -6.95 -22.65
N SER A 721 5.99 -7.67 -23.72
CA SER A 721 6.90 -7.83 -24.84
C SER A 721 7.05 -6.53 -25.64
N ARG A 722 8.16 -5.82 -25.42
CA ARG A 722 8.74 -4.82 -26.34
C ARG A 722 7.94 -3.55 -26.60
N MET A 723 7.08 -3.10 -25.69
CA MET A 723 6.62 -1.70 -25.72
C MET A 723 7.63 -0.82 -24.96
N ASN A 724 8.21 0.15 -25.68
CA ASN A 724 9.19 1.13 -25.19
C ASN A 724 10.55 0.61 -24.69
N ALA A 725 10.96 -0.59 -25.10
CA ALA A 725 12.37 -1.01 -25.05
C ALA A 725 13.21 -0.31 -26.14
N THR A 726 13.38 1.02 -26.02
CA THR A 726 14.42 1.76 -26.75
C THR A 726 15.81 1.25 -26.38
N LYS A 727 16.82 1.54 -27.21
CA LYS A 727 18.18 0.96 -27.06
C LYS A 727 18.89 1.26 -25.73
N ASP A 728 18.45 2.30 -25.04
CA ASP A 728 18.94 2.68 -23.71
C ASP A 728 17.94 2.18 -22.66
N TYR A 729 18.43 1.51 -21.60
CA TYR A 729 17.63 0.88 -20.53
C TYR A 729 16.99 1.92 -19.57
N VAL A 730 16.27 2.89 -20.12
CA VAL A 730 15.60 3.95 -19.37
C VAL A 730 14.22 3.46 -18.91
N SER A 731 14.06 3.26 -17.60
CA SER A 731 12.74 3.04 -17.02
C SER A 731 11.93 4.34 -17.07
N PHE A 732 10.86 4.37 -17.85
CA PHE A 732 9.98 5.53 -17.98
C PHE A 732 8.99 5.58 -16.80
N ALA A 733 9.35 6.29 -15.74
CA ALA A 733 8.43 6.61 -14.65
C ALA A 733 7.50 7.77 -15.07
N THR A 734 6.22 7.48 -15.27
CA THR A 734 5.19 8.50 -15.51
C THR A 734 5.04 9.41 -14.29
N VAL A 735 5.11 10.73 -14.51
CA VAL A 735 4.83 11.74 -13.48
C VAL A 735 3.36 12.13 -13.57
N TYR A 736 2.64 12.04 -12.46
CA TYR A 736 1.23 12.40 -12.34
C TYR A 736 1.09 13.72 -11.56
N GLU A 737 0.01 14.46 -11.82
CA GLU A 737 -0.37 15.64 -11.01
C GLU A 737 -0.60 15.22 -9.54
N GLU A 738 -0.02 15.94 -8.57
CA GLU A 738 -0.03 15.49 -7.16
C GLU A 738 -1.45 15.26 -6.61
N ARG A 739 -2.42 16.10 -7.02
CA ARG A 739 -3.81 15.98 -6.60
C ARG A 739 -4.51 14.70 -7.11
N THR A 740 -4.06 14.13 -8.23
CA THR A 740 -4.63 12.89 -8.80
C THR A 740 -4.39 11.67 -7.91
N ALA A 741 -3.24 11.61 -7.25
CA ALA A 741 -2.80 10.44 -6.51
C ALA A 741 -3.78 10.00 -5.40
N VAL A 742 -3.98 8.69 -5.26
CA VAL A 742 -4.50 8.12 -4.01
C VAL A 742 -3.35 8.08 -3.02
N THR A 743 -3.48 8.79 -1.90
CA THR A 743 -2.40 8.97 -0.91
C THR A 743 -2.50 8.01 0.26
N GLN A 744 -3.70 7.53 0.61
CA GLN A 744 -3.96 6.62 1.73
C GLN A 744 -5.12 5.67 1.42
N VAL A 745 -5.08 4.44 1.93
CA VAL A 745 -6.17 3.45 1.84
C VAL A 745 -6.36 2.70 3.16
N SER A 746 -7.61 2.39 3.54
CA SER A 746 -7.91 1.73 4.82
C SER A 746 -9.14 0.81 4.75
N TRP A 747 -8.96 -0.48 5.04
CA TRP A 747 -10.07 -1.38 5.41
C TRP A 747 -10.56 -1.08 6.82
N ASN A 748 -11.86 -1.24 7.07
CA ASN A 748 -12.42 -1.17 8.42
C ASN A 748 -12.12 -2.47 9.20
N PRO A 749 -11.46 -2.41 10.38
CA PRO A 749 -11.08 -3.60 11.16
C PRO A 749 -12.22 -4.22 11.98
N ASN A 750 -13.42 -3.64 11.98
CA ASN A 750 -14.55 -4.12 12.77
C ASN A 750 -15.34 -5.19 12.01
N LEU A 751 -15.59 -6.36 12.63
CA LEU A 751 -16.21 -7.52 11.97
C LEU A 751 -17.49 -7.18 11.19
N ARG A 752 -18.36 -6.31 11.75
CA ARG A 752 -19.64 -5.93 11.15
C ARG A 752 -19.54 -4.99 9.96
N ALA A 753 -18.39 -4.38 9.74
CA ALA A 753 -18.12 -3.42 8.67
C ALA A 753 -16.88 -3.82 7.86
N GLY A 754 -16.43 -5.07 7.97
CA GLY A 754 -15.12 -5.50 7.43
C GLY A 754 -14.99 -5.45 5.91
N THR A 755 -16.09 -5.32 5.17
CA THR A 755 -16.10 -5.11 3.71
C THR A 755 -15.99 -3.62 3.32
N TRP A 756 -16.01 -2.70 4.29
CA TRP A 756 -15.96 -1.26 4.04
C TRP A 756 -14.51 -0.80 3.88
N ALA A 757 -14.26 -0.02 2.83
CA ALA A 757 -12.99 0.62 2.55
C ALA A 757 -13.13 2.15 2.54
N SER A 758 -12.06 2.83 2.91
CA SER A 758 -11.90 4.27 2.72
C SER A 758 -10.62 4.57 1.93
N VAL A 759 -10.72 5.55 1.03
CA VAL A 759 -9.68 5.99 0.11
C VAL A 759 -9.48 7.49 0.31
N GLY A 760 -8.23 7.94 0.49
CA GLY A 760 -7.87 9.36 0.59
C GLY A 760 -7.10 9.83 -0.62
N THR A 761 -7.45 11.00 -1.16
CA THR A 761 -6.86 11.55 -2.40
C THR A 761 -5.92 12.74 -2.15
N GLY A 762 -5.10 13.03 -3.16
CA GLY A 762 -4.30 14.25 -3.25
C GLY A 762 -5.14 15.52 -3.34
N SER A 763 -6.33 15.44 -3.94
CA SER A 763 -7.31 16.53 -4.02
C SER A 763 -7.97 16.87 -2.68
N GLY A 764 -7.90 15.97 -1.68
CA GLY A 764 -8.47 16.19 -0.34
C GLY A 764 -9.87 15.60 -0.14
N LEU A 765 -10.30 14.73 -1.05
CA LEU A 765 -11.50 13.91 -0.89
C LEU A 765 -11.17 12.64 -0.08
N VAL A 766 -12.13 12.22 0.74
CA VAL A 766 -12.19 10.88 1.33
C VAL A 766 -13.40 10.16 0.72
N ILE A 767 -13.15 9.03 0.09
CA ILE A 767 -14.16 8.23 -0.61
C ILE A 767 -14.36 6.94 0.18
N VAL A 768 -15.58 6.71 0.66
CA VAL A 768 -15.96 5.55 1.49
C VAL A 768 -16.95 4.68 0.73
N ARG A 769 -16.67 3.38 0.66
CA ARG A 769 -17.45 2.41 -0.13
C ARG A 769 -17.49 1.06 0.57
N ASP A 770 -18.62 0.37 0.45
CA ASP A 770 -18.71 -1.05 0.75
C ASP A 770 -18.27 -1.85 -0.48
N LEU A 771 -17.21 -2.64 -0.34
CA LEU A 771 -16.60 -3.41 -1.44
C LEU A 771 -16.98 -4.89 -1.43
N ALA A 772 -18.02 -5.29 -0.69
CA ALA A 772 -18.40 -6.69 -0.63
C ALA A 772 -18.88 -7.26 -1.97
N ALA A 773 -18.56 -8.53 -2.22
CA ALA A 773 -19.45 -9.39 -3.00
C ALA A 773 -20.57 -9.93 -2.08
N ASP A 774 -21.80 -9.93 -2.57
CA ASP A 774 -22.98 -10.53 -1.91
C ASP A 774 -23.19 -12.00 -2.35
#